data_AF-A0A2I2FU12-F1
#
_entry.id   AF-A0A2I2FU12-F1
#
_cell.length_a   1.000
_cell.length_b   1.000
_cell.length_c   1.000
_cell.angle_alpha   90.00
_cell.angle_beta   90.00
_cell.angle_gamma   90.00
#
_symmetry.space_group_name_H-M   'P 1'
#
loop_
_entity.id
_entity.type
_entity.pdbx_description
1 polymer ?
#
loop_
_entity_poly.entity_id
_entity_poly.type
_entity_poly.pdbx_seq_one_letter_code
_entity_poly.pdbx_strand_id
1 'polypeptide(L)'
;MEDTRHQENQEDIRDVLLATSALHSNRDLGLESAGFITSVTELGDKHNLQIGDRVFCRSAGSLATHVRVDAKRGIKIPDRLSFEAVGLFSTHATMIRGLVEIGGLDCDDTVLVHSAADAMGIAAIQVALTRGVKPYASVANEEERRFLPSEHGIPESHIFSSLDGSFVAGIMESTRSRGVDAVVNSFSGELLHESWKCVAQGGIMIDLSGKDMADHGKLDMTMIQGNRGFHGIDTAALLSQKPALARRLLETSLKLYTDGLIKPISPVTRFDPGDIKLAFHQFRSNRPIGAVCIQFPVQIRHASERTAPTSSSAGWEGWEDRLPSGWPIAEPARSCSSLDRPLPVLESLARELNEPGCQVQIFPGSVADATTVEFVVRNAAKLIAGMLHLALVLKDEALLEMSFDSWTAATEAKVQGTWNLHHALKDQPLDFFVLLSSIYGVQGNPKQANYAAASTFLDSFVQFRQRQGLPASVIDLGVMQDIGFVSQHPAILENLRRAGARLICENDFFGSLQLAIRASSEPAPAPPSLSTSYASIPLDARGLGLKVQGTSQGGDNTQDAPRDDGDVLRRLVENAKRDPSALDDETAVAQVFASHVVECLKTLLIFGDNSDLDLNLGLAELGVDSLIAIELQSWWIQNFAAHVTIL
;
A
#
# COMPACT_ATOMS: atom_id res chain seq x y z
N MET A 1 29.49 17.61 8.05
CA MET A 1 28.47 17.65 9.12
C MET A 1 27.92 16.24 9.18
N GLU A 2 28.11 15.59 10.32
CA GLU A 2 28.10 14.14 10.52
C GLU A 2 26.77 13.48 10.14
N ASP A 3 26.86 12.51 9.24
CA ASP A 3 25.80 11.56 8.90
C ASP A 3 25.91 10.39 9.89
N THR A 4 25.32 10.54 11.08
CA THR A 4 25.29 9.50 12.11
C THR A 4 24.30 8.43 11.68
N ARG A 5 24.82 7.39 11.00
CA ARG A 5 24.09 6.17 10.71
C ARG A 5 23.70 5.49 12.02
N HIS A 6 22.47 5.67 12.46
CA HIS A 6 21.94 4.93 13.60
C HIS A 6 21.85 3.43 13.22
N GLN A 7 22.55 2.61 13.98
CA GLN A 7 22.50 1.14 13.93
C GLN A 7 21.18 0.67 14.55
N GLU A 8 20.50 -0.30 13.93
CA GLU A 8 19.11 -0.66 14.27
C GLU A 8 18.97 -2.18 14.54
N ASN A 9 18.36 -2.51 15.68
CA ASN A 9 18.10 -3.85 16.21
C ASN A 9 16.81 -4.44 15.60
N GLN A 10 16.78 -5.69 15.12
CA GLN A 10 15.79 -6.10 14.12
C GLN A 10 14.45 -6.64 14.65
N GLU A 11 14.34 -7.19 15.86
CA GLU A 11 13.09 -7.86 16.27
C GLU A 11 11.98 -6.86 16.74
N ASP A 12 12.32 -5.76 17.42
CA ASP A 12 11.35 -4.71 17.82
C ASP A 12 11.23 -3.56 16.80
N ILE A 13 12.26 -3.35 15.95
CA ILE A 13 12.24 -2.30 14.91
C ILE A 13 11.67 -2.86 13.61
N ARG A 14 11.30 -4.14 13.50
CA ARG A 14 10.77 -4.67 12.23
C ARG A 14 9.55 -3.90 11.72
N ASP A 15 8.59 -3.58 12.59
CA ASP A 15 7.44 -2.77 12.20
C ASP A 15 7.86 -1.36 11.78
N VAL A 16 8.81 -0.78 12.50
CA VAL A 16 9.38 0.54 12.20
C VAL A 16 10.12 0.52 10.87
N LEU A 17 10.94 -0.49 10.59
CA LEU A 17 11.61 -0.77 9.32
C LEU A 17 10.59 -0.95 8.20
N LEU A 18 9.53 -1.74 8.41
CA LEU A 18 8.45 -1.92 7.42
C LEU A 18 7.74 -0.59 7.14
N ALA A 19 7.45 0.20 8.17
CA ALA A 19 6.80 1.50 8.05
C ALA A 19 7.70 2.60 7.44
N THR A 20 9.03 2.41 7.46
CA THR A 20 10.00 3.41 6.97
C THR A 20 10.72 3.01 5.69
N SER A 21 10.73 1.72 5.35
CA SER A 21 11.28 1.24 4.09
C SER A 21 10.39 1.72 2.95
N ALA A 22 10.95 2.49 2.02
CA ALA A 22 10.29 2.90 0.78
C ALA A 22 10.01 1.73 -0.19
N LEU A 23 10.13 0.49 0.29
CA LEU A 23 9.92 -0.73 -0.46
C LEU A 23 8.52 -1.26 -0.14
N HIS A 24 7.69 -1.28 -1.18
CA HIS A 24 6.36 -1.87 -1.26
C HIS A 24 6.43 -3.38 -0.99
N SER A 25 6.63 -3.78 0.27
CA SER A 25 6.40 -5.16 0.68
C SER A 25 4.97 -5.27 1.18
N ASN A 26 4.19 -6.19 0.62
CA ASN A 26 2.86 -6.63 1.09
C ASN A 26 2.94 -7.30 2.49
N ARG A 27 3.56 -6.64 3.46
CA ARG A 27 3.78 -7.17 4.81
C ARG A 27 3.04 -6.30 5.80
N ASP A 28 2.05 -6.91 6.44
CA ASP A 28 1.21 -6.26 7.45
C ASP A 28 2.01 -5.90 8.70
N LEU A 29 1.65 -4.78 9.34
CA LEU A 29 2.29 -4.29 10.57
C LEU A 29 1.81 -5.06 11.81
N GLY A 30 2.72 -5.25 12.76
CA GLY A 30 2.47 -5.98 14.00
C GLY A 30 2.79 -7.46 13.87
N LEU A 31 3.46 -8.03 14.88
CA LEU A 31 3.83 -9.45 14.93
C LEU A 31 3.24 -10.22 16.12
N GLU A 32 2.70 -9.51 17.11
CA GLU A 32 2.12 -10.07 18.32
C GLU A 32 0.99 -9.21 18.87
N SER A 33 0.01 -9.87 19.50
CA SER A 33 -1.11 -9.22 20.18
C SER A 33 -1.60 -10.07 21.34
N ALA A 34 -2.34 -9.43 22.24
CA ALA A 34 -3.05 -10.11 23.31
C ALA A 34 -4.48 -9.56 23.43
N GLY A 35 -5.44 -10.43 23.70
CA GLY A 35 -6.85 -10.05 23.73
C GLY A 35 -7.78 -11.20 24.11
N PHE A 36 -9.04 -11.07 23.70
CA PHE A 36 -10.07 -12.07 23.94
C PHE A 36 -10.45 -12.79 22.66
N ILE A 37 -10.74 -14.09 22.77
CA ILE A 37 -11.34 -14.85 21.67
C ILE A 37 -12.80 -14.43 21.49
N THR A 38 -13.17 -13.98 20.28
CA THR A 38 -14.54 -13.60 19.92
C THR A 38 -15.26 -14.64 19.06
N SER A 39 -14.51 -15.47 18.33
CA SER A 39 -15.05 -16.58 17.53
C SER A 39 -14.02 -17.69 17.39
N VAL A 40 -14.49 -18.92 17.25
CA VAL A 40 -13.65 -20.13 17.13
C VAL A 40 -14.23 -21.02 16.04
N THR A 41 -13.37 -21.62 15.21
CA THR A 41 -13.75 -22.68 14.26
C THR A 41 -13.55 -24.05 14.91
N GLU A 42 -14.02 -25.15 14.28
CA GLU A 42 -13.77 -26.52 14.78
C GLU A 42 -12.29 -26.84 15.09
N LEU A 43 -11.36 -26.09 14.50
CA LEU A 43 -9.92 -26.23 14.70
C LEU A 43 -9.44 -25.62 16.03
N GLY A 44 -10.11 -24.59 16.54
CA GLY A 44 -9.79 -24.01 17.85
C GLY A 44 -10.27 -24.88 19.03
N ASP A 45 -11.37 -25.61 18.87
CA ASP A 45 -11.84 -26.59 19.86
C ASP A 45 -10.77 -27.66 20.15
N LYS A 46 -10.03 -28.09 19.11
CA LYS A 46 -8.93 -29.06 19.22
C LYS A 46 -7.73 -28.54 20.02
N HIS A 47 -7.61 -27.22 20.18
CA HIS A 47 -6.58 -26.58 20.99
C HIS A 47 -7.12 -26.08 22.34
N ASN A 48 -8.30 -26.55 22.74
CA ASN A 48 -8.99 -26.15 23.97
C ASN A 48 -9.24 -24.64 24.07
N LEU A 49 -9.37 -23.93 22.94
CA LEU A 49 -9.66 -22.50 22.90
C LEU A 49 -11.16 -22.25 22.80
N GLN A 50 -11.68 -21.32 23.58
CA GLN A 50 -13.10 -21.00 23.71
C GLN A 50 -13.33 -19.50 23.65
N ILE A 51 -14.52 -19.10 23.21
CA ILE A 51 -14.96 -17.70 23.22
C ILE A 51 -14.86 -17.15 24.65
N GLY A 52 -14.25 -15.98 24.79
CA GLY A 52 -14.01 -15.32 26.07
C GLY A 52 -12.67 -15.64 26.73
N ASP A 53 -11.93 -16.65 26.25
CA ASP A 53 -10.57 -16.91 26.73
C ASP A 53 -9.66 -15.70 26.49
N ARG A 54 -8.81 -15.41 27.48
CA ARG A 54 -7.68 -14.48 27.33
C ARG A 54 -6.54 -15.19 26.62
N VAL A 55 -6.04 -14.60 25.54
CA VAL A 55 -5.00 -15.20 24.72
C VAL A 55 -3.90 -14.22 24.35
N PHE A 56 -2.70 -14.76 24.20
CA PHE A 56 -1.61 -14.16 23.44
C PHE A 56 -1.53 -14.86 22.09
N CYS A 57 -1.30 -14.12 21.01
CA CYS A 57 -1.14 -14.68 19.67
C CYS A 57 -0.08 -13.94 18.85
N ARG A 58 0.62 -14.69 17.99
CA ARG A 58 1.54 -14.13 17.00
C ARG A 58 0.93 -14.18 15.61
N SER A 59 0.87 -13.02 14.96
CA SER A 59 0.40 -12.87 13.60
C SER A 59 0.97 -11.60 12.99
N ALA A 60 1.34 -11.68 11.70
CA ALA A 60 1.42 -10.48 10.87
C ALA A 60 0.05 -9.78 10.88
N GLY A 61 0.04 -8.45 10.86
CA GLY A 61 -1.21 -7.66 10.87
C GLY A 61 -1.85 -7.57 12.25
N SER A 62 -1.07 -7.74 13.32
CA SER A 62 -1.62 -7.74 14.69
C SER A 62 -1.82 -6.34 15.28
N LEU A 63 -1.40 -5.27 14.60
CA LEU A 63 -1.79 -3.88 14.93
C LEU A 63 -3.21 -3.57 14.46
N ALA A 64 -4.18 -4.36 14.92
CA ALA A 64 -5.58 -4.28 14.54
C ALA A 64 -6.51 -4.50 15.74
N THR A 65 -7.77 -4.09 15.60
CA THR A 65 -8.81 -4.34 16.63
C THR A 65 -9.29 -5.80 16.66
N HIS A 66 -9.15 -6.52 15.55
CA HIS A 66 -9.58 -7.90 15.38
C HIS A 66 -8.57 -8.60 14.47
N VAL A 67 -8.08 -9.76 14.89
CA VAL A 67 -7.12 -10.56 14.10
C VAL A 67 -7.61 -12.00 14.04
N ARG A 68 -7.53 -12.62 12.86
CA ARG A 68 -7.78 -14.04 12.68
C ARG A 68 -6.45 -14.79 12.62
N VAL A 69 -6.26 -15.76 13.51
CA VAL A 69 -4.99 -16.50 13.63
C VAL A 69 -5.23 -18.00 13.64
N ASP A 70 -4.27 -18.77 13.12
CA ASP A 70 -4.23 -20.22 13.32
C ASP A 70 -4.08 -20.51 14.82
N ALA A 71 -4.92 -21.40 15.36
CA ALA A 71 -4.94 -21.76 16.77
C ALA A 71 -3.57 -22.22 17.32
N LYS A 72 -2.69 -22.75 16.47
CA LYS A 72 -1.32 -23.15 16.85
C LYS A 72 -0.43 -21.97 17.23
N ARG A 73 -0.73 -20.77 16.71
CA ARG A 73 0.03 -19.52 16.92
C ARG A 73 -0.40 -18.72 18.14
N GLY A 74 -1.36 -19.22 18.91
CA GLY A 74 -1.84 -18.58 20.14
C GLY A 74 -1.84 -19.51 21.35
N ILE A 75 -1.64 -18.93 22.54
CA ILE A 75 -1.71 -19.63 23.82
C ILE A 75 -2.64 -18.88 24.77
N LYS A 76 -3.30 -19.61 25.68
CA LYS A 76 -4.09 -18.99 26.75
C LYS A 76 -3.16 -18.31 27.74
N ILE A 77 -3.59 -17.16 28.26
CA ILE A 77 -2.86 -16.44 29.30
C ILE A 77 -3.69 -16.36 30.60
N PRO A 78 -3.05 -16.40 31.78
CA PRO A 78 -3.76 -16.31 33.06
C PRO A 78 -4.47 -14.97 33.26
N ASP A 79 -5.56 -14.96 34.02
CA ASP A 79 -6.33 -13.73 34.33
C ASP A 79 -5.49 -12.64 35.02
N ARG A 80 -4.51 -13.05 35.83
CA ARG A 80 -3.59 -12.15 36.54
C ARG A 80 -2.58 -11.45 35.63
N LEU A 81 -2.39 -11.92 34.39
CA LEU A 81 -1.44 -11.32 33.45
C LEU A 81 -2.15 -10.23 32.64
N SER A 82 -1.66 -9.00 32.77
CA SER A 82 -2.13 -7.86 31.97
C SER A 82 -1.88 -8.11 30.47
N PHE A 83 -2.77 -7.62 29.60
CA PHE A 83 -2.56 -7.69 28.15
C PHE A 83 -1.37 -6.85 27.68
N GLU A 84 -0.97 -5.85 28.46
CA GLU A 84 0.22 -5.03 28.19
C GLU A 84 1.52 -5.83 28.30
N ALA A 85 1.49 -6.98 28.97
CA ALA A 85 2.62 -7.90 29.03
C ALA A 85 2.77 -8.74 27.75
N VAL A 86 2.24 -8.29 26.61
CA VAL A 86 2.34 -8.95 25.30
C VAL A 86 3.80 -9.25 24.95
N GLY A 87 4.70 -8.30 25.20
CA GLY A 87 6.14 -8.43 24.96
C GLY A 87 6.85 -9.48 25.81
N LEU A 88 6.19 -10.08 26.82
CA LEU A 88 6.76 -11.17 27.61
C LEU A 88 7.02 -12.41 26.73
N PHE A 89 6.09 -12.78 25.86
CA PHE A 89 6.09 -14.13 25.32
C PHE A 89 7.11 -14.34 24.21
N SER A 90 7.11 -13.47 23.18
CA SER A 90 8.03 -13.61 22.04
C SER A 90 9.48 -13.42 22.47
N THR A 91 9.78 -12.38 23.25
CA THR A 91 11.14 -12.07 23.71
C THR A 91 11.74 -13.23 24.51
N HIS A 92 11.01 -13.76 25.49
CA HIS A 92 11.48 -14.90 26.28
C HIS A 92 11.54 -16.18 25.44
N ALA A 93 10.64 -16.39 24.48
CA ALA A 93 10.72 -17.53 23.57
C ALA A 93 11.99 -17.47 22.70
N THR A 94 12.36 -16.29 22.19
CA THR A 94 13.64 -16.04 21.50
C THR A 94 14.81 -16.42 22.41
N MET A 95 14.81 -15.93 23.65
CA MET A 95 15.94 -16.11 24.56
C MET A 95 16.07 -17.53 25.13
N ILE A 96 14.96 -18.22 25.37
CA ILE A 96 14.96 -19.66 25.70
C ILE A 96 15.57 -20.45 24.54
N ARG A 97 15.17 -20.14 23.30
CA ARG A 97 15.74 -20.82 22.13
C ARG A 97 17.23 -20.55 21.99
N GLY A 98 17.64 -19.28 22.09
CA GLY A 98 19.03 -18.85 21.90
C GLY A 98 19.97 -19.29 23.02
N LEU A 99 19.68 -18.91 24.26
CA LEU A 99 20.58 -19.12 25.39
C LEU A 99 20.54 -20.56 25.92
N VAL A 100 19.35 -21.16 25.98
CA VAL A 100 19.17 -22.47 26.62
C VAL A 100 19.30 -23.61 25.60
N GLU A 101 18.54 -23.57 24.50
CA GLU A 101 18.49 -24.74 23.60
C GLU A 101 19.65 -24.79 22.60
N ILE A 102 20.06 -23.64 22.07
CA ILE A 102 21.14 -23.55 21.08
C ILE A 102 22.47 -23.33 21.79
N GLY A 103 22.53 -22.35 22.70
CA GLY A 103 23.74 -22.02 23.43
C GLY A 103 24.08 -23.03 24.52
N GLY A 104 23.09 -23.76 25.04
CA GLY A 104 23.32 -24.79 26.06
C GLY A 104 23.86 -24.23 27.37
N LEU A 105 23.60 -22.94 27.67
CA LEU A 105 24.17 -22.29 28.84
C LEU A 105 23.62 -22.87 30.15
N ASP A 106 24.51 -23.00 31.11
CA ASP A 106 24.21 -23.54 32.44
C ASP A 106 24.84 -22.68 33.55
N CYS A 107 24.69 -23.12 34.79
CA CYS A 107 25.23 -22.44 35.96
C CYS A 107 26.72 -22.13 35.78
N ASP A 108 27.12 -20.92 36.18
CA ASP A 108 28.48 -20.37 36.09
C ASP A 108 28.97 -19.91 34.71
N ASP A 109 28.23 -20.17 33.63
CA ASP A 109 28.52 -19.56 32.33
C ASP A 109 28.30 -18.03 32.36
N THR A 110 28.82 -17.34 31.34
CA THR A 110 28.74 -15.90 31.19
C THR A 110 28.10 -15.51 29.87
N VAL A 111 27.27 -14.46 29.88
CA VAL A 111 26.61 -13.94 28.66
C VAL A 111 26.81 -12.43 28.55
N LEU A 112 27.16 -11.93 27.36
CA LEU A 112 27.10 -10.50 27.04
C LEU A 112 25.78 -10.21 26.31
N VAL A 113 24.98 -9.30 26.85
CA VAL A 113 23.70 -8.88 26.27
C VAL A 113 23.82 -7.45 25.75
N HIS A 114 23.69 -7.28 24.44
CA HIS A 114 23.62 -5.96 23.83
C HIS A 114 22.21 -5.37 23.90
N SER A 115 22.12 -4.03 23.90
CA SER A 115 20.87 -3.29 24.10
C SER A 115 20.09 -3.74 25.34
N ALA A 116 20.81 -3.95 26.45
CA ALA A 116 20.33 -4.72 27.60
C ALA A 116 19.07 -4.16 28.29
N ALA A 117 18.75 -2.89 28.09
CA ALA A 117 17.58 -2.24 28.68
C ALA A 117 16.32 -2.29 27.81
N ASP A 118 16.40 -2.78 26.56
CA ASP A 118 15.22 -3.02 25.72
C ASP A 118 14.50 -4.33 26.10
N ALA A 119 13.35 -4.61 25.49
CA ALA A 119 12.54 -5.76 25.82
C ALA A 119 13.27 -7.11 25.61
N MET A 120 14.08 -7.22 24.55
CA MET A 120 14.88 -8.41 24.26
C MET A 120 16.03 -8.56 25.25
N GLY A 121 16.72 -7.47 25.56
CA GLY A 121 17.82 -7.43 26.53
C GLY A 121 17.35 -7.83 27.93
N ILE A 122 16.22 -7.28 28.37
CA ILE A 122 15.61 -7.64 29.65
C ILE A 122 15.23 -9.13 29.68
N ALA A 123 14.60 -9.65 28.61
CA ALA A 123 14.29 -11.07 28.51
C ALA A 123 15.54 -11.95 28.56
N ALA A 124 16.62 -11.54 27.89
CA ALA A 124 17.88 -12.27 27.86
C ALA A 124 18.50 -12.37 29.26
N ILE A 125 18.52 -11.25 29.99
CA ILE A 125 18.99 -11.18 31.37
C ILE A 125 18.14 -12.07 32.27
N GLN A 126 16.81 -11.97 32.19
CA GLN A 126 15.93 -12.80 33.02
C GLN A 126 16.14 -14.29 32.76
N VAL A 127 16.18 -14.72 31.49
CA VAL A 127 16.43 -16.13 31.13
C VAL A 127 17.81 -16.60 31.60
N ALA A 128 18.86 -15.79 31.43
CA ALA A 128 20.20 -16.09 31.93
C ALA A 128 20.21 -16.31 33.45
N LEU A 129 19.57 -15.41 34.20
CA LEU A 129 19.48 -15.52 35.66
C LEU A 129 18.70 -16.76 36.12
N THR A 130 17.69 -17.23 35.38
CA THR A 130 17.00 -18.49 35.70
C THR A 130 17.91 -19.72 35.65
N ARG A 131 19.05 -19.63 34.96
CA ARG A 131 20.05 -20.69 34.80
C ARG A 131 21.30 -20.48 35.64
N GLY A 132 21.39 -19.40 36.42
CA GLY A 132 22.61 -19.06 37.16
C GLY A 132 23.76 -18.59 36.26
N VAL A 133 23.45 -18.17 35.03
CA VAL A 133 24.40 -17.57 34.08
C VAL A 133 24.65 -16.11 34.50
N LYS A 134 25.90 -15.66 34.44
CA LYS A 134 26.33 -14.32 34.84
C LYS A 134 26.22 -13.34 33.67
N PRO A 135 25.31 -12.35 33.71
CA PRO A 135 25.16 -11.38 32.62
C PRO A 135 26.19 -10.25 32.71
N TYR A 136 26.70 -9.87 31.54
CA TYR A 136 27.30 -8.60 31.20
C TYR A 136 26.37 -7.87 30.25
N ALA A 137 26.35 -6.54 30.29
CA ALA A 137 25.38 -5.73 29.56
C ALA A 137 26.07 -4.57 28.84
N SER A 138 25.53 -4.18 27.69
CA SER A 138 25.85 -2.88 27.08
C SER A 138 24.60 -2.00 26.99
N VAL A 139 24.78 -0.70 27.23
CA VAL A 139 23.70 0.31 27.25
C VAL A 139 24.10 1.56 26.48
N ALA A 140 23.11 2.28 25.94
CA ALA A 140 23.33 3.43 25.07
C ALA A 140 23.46 4.75 25.85
N ASN A 141 22.89 4.83 27.05
CA ASN A 141 22.84 6.06 27.83
C ASN A 141 22.87 5.80 29.35
N GLU A 142 22.97 6.89 30.11
CA GLU A 142 23.08 6.86 31.58
C GLU A 142 21.77 6.44 32.26
N GLU A 143 20.62 6.65 31.63
CA GLU A 143 19.32 6.22 32.17
C GLU A 143 19.22 4.69 32.18
N GLU A 144 19.55 4.05 31.05
CA GLU A 144 19.67 2.59 30.93
C GLU A 144 20.71 2.01 31.89
N ARG A 145 21.84 2.71 32.08
CA ARG A 145 22.90 2.29 33.00
C ARG A 145 22.43 2.21 34.45
N ARG A 146 21.57 3.14 34.88
CA ARG A 146 20.99 3.16 36.24
C ARG A 146 19.84 2.18 36.41
N PHE A 147 19.13 1.89 35.31
CA PHE A 147 18.00 0.98 35.31
C PHE A 147 18.42 -0.46 35.66
N LEU A 148 19.45 -1.00 35.00
CA LEU A 148 19.83 -2.42 35.12
C LEU A 148 20.23 -2.88 36.53
N PRO A 149 21.04 -2.13 37.31
CA PRO A 149 21.36 -2.54 38.69
C PRO A 149 20.13 -2.57 39.59
N SER A 150 19.23 -1.59 39.45
CA SER A 150 18.06 -1.45 40.33
C SER A 150 17.00 -2.53 40.13
N GLU A 151 16.72 -2.90 38.87
CA GLU A 151 15.64 -3.84 38.53
C GLU A 151 16.10 -5.28 38.31
N HIS A 152 17.35 -5.47 37.84
CA HIS A 152 17.87 -6.77 37.43
C HIS A 152 19.12 -7.22 38.18
N GLY A 153 19.62 -6.42 39.12
CA GLY A 153 20.75 -6.79 39.98
C GLY A 153 22.07 -6.96 39.25
N ILE A 154 22.23 -6.35 38.07
CA ILE A 154 23.49 -6.39 37.32
C ILE A 154 24.49 -5.43 37.99
N PRO A 155 25.68 -5.89 38.38
CA PRO A 155 26.70 -5.01 38.96
C PRO A 155 27.10 -3.91 37.98
N GLU A 156 27.35 -2.69 38.47
CA GLU A 156 27.81 -1.58 37.59
C GLU A 156 29.11 -1.91 36.85
N SER A 157 29.98 -2.74 37.44
CA SER A 157 31.20 -3.23 36.82
C SER A 157 30.97 -4.15 35.63
N HIS A 158 29.73 -4.63 35.41
CA HIS A 158 29.35 -5.48 34.30
C HIS A 158 28.60 -4.72 33.19
N ILE A 159 28.49 -3.39 33.29
CA ILE A 159 27.74 -2.56 32.36
C ILE A 159 28.70 -1.67 31.55
N PHE A 160 28.64 -1.80 30.23
CA PHE A 160 29.52 -1.13 29.27
C PHE A 160 28.72 -0.24 28.29
N SER A 161 29.42 0.63 27.56
CA SER A 161 28.81 1.46 26.51
C SER A 161 28.46 0.62 25.27
N SER A 162 27.31 0.89 24.65
CA SER A 162 26.91 0.31 23.36
C SER A 162 27.12 1.26 22.17
N LEU A 163 27.69 2.44 22.38
CA LEU A 163 27.86 3.46 21.33
C LEU A 163 29.08 3.19 20.42
N ASP A 164 30.04 2.42 20.92
CA ASP A 164 31.28 2.11 20.24
C ASP A 164 31.82 0.74 20.72
N GLY A 165 32.94 0.29 20.15
CA GLY A 165 33.60 -0.97 20.51
C GLY A 165 34.31 -0.98 21.87
N SER A 166 34.18 0.05 22.71
CA SER A 166 34.88 0.12 24.01
C SER A 166 34.49 -1.01 24.97
N PHE A 167 33.30 -1.60 24.82
CA PHE A 167 32.88 -2.75 25.60
C PHE A 167 33.82 -3.95 25.48
N VAL A 168 34.52 -4.11 24.35
CA VAL A 168 35.44 -5.24 24.14
C VAL A 168 36.55 -5.24 25.18
N ALA A 169 37.18 -4.09 25.43
CA ALA A 169 38.25 -3.97 26.40
C ALA A 169 37.76 -4.30 27.82
N GLY A 170 36.59 -3.77 28.20
CA GLY A 170 35.99 -4.02 29.51
C GLY A 170 35.58 -5.47 29.74
N ILE A 171 35.05 -6.14 28.71
CA ILE A 171 34.71 -7.57 28.77
C ILE A 171 35.97 -8.41 28.88
N MET A 172 37.01 -8.12 28.09
CA MET A 172 38.28 -8.86 28.16
C MET A 172 38.94 -8.68 29.53
N GLU A 173 38.93 -7.48 30.10
CA GLU A 173 39.45 -7.26 31.46
C GLU A 173 38.66 -8.06 32.50
N SER A 174 37.33 -7.98 32.46
CA SER A 174 36.43 -8.67 33.40
C SER A 174 36.51 -10.19 33.32
N THR A 175 36.82 -10.73 32.13
CA THR A 175 36.89 -12.16 31.85
C THR A 175 38.32 -12.70 31.77
N ARG A 176 39.34 -11.91 32.16
CA ARG A 176 40.77 -12.28 32.10
C ARG A 176 41.20 -12.76 30.71
N SER A 177 40.81 -12.00 29.69
CA SER A 177 41.04 -12.23 28.26
C SER A 177 40.44 -13.52 27.72
N ARG A 178 39.50 -14.13 28.43
CA ARG A 178 38.81 -15.35 27.98
C ARG A 178 37.68 -15.02 26.99
N GLY A 179 36.96 -13.92 27.22
CA GLY A 179 35.66 -13.66 26.62
C GLY A 179 34.50 -14.29 27.40
N VAL A 180 33.32 -14.25 26.80
CA VAL A 180 32.05 -14.77 27.36
C VAL A 180 31.56 -16.01 26.61
N ASP A 181 30.80 -16.87 27.29
CA ASP A 181 30.31 -18.14 26.73
C ASP A 181 29.20 -17.92 25.69
N ALA A 182 28.40 -16.87 25.86
CA ALA A 182 27.48 -16.42 24.82
C ALA A 182 27.49 -14.91 24.67
N VAL A 183 27.17 -14.45 23.46
CA VAL A 183 26.86 -13.04 23.20
C VAL A 183 25.50 -12.97 22.49
N VAL A 184 24.56 -12.21 23.05
CA VAL A 184 23.30 -11.85 22.38
C VAL A 184 23.56 -10.56 21.63
N ASN A 185 23.77 -10.69 20.32
CA ASN A 185 24.08 -9.57 19.45
C ASN A 185 22.83 -8.96 18.83
N SER A 186 22.84 -7.65 18.76
CA SER A 186 21.75 -6.80 18.29
C SER A 186 22.28 -5.70 17.34
N PHE A 187 23.59 -5.67 17.11
CA PHE A 187 24.27 -4.66 16.30
C PHE A 187 24.61 -5.19 14.91
N SER A 188 24.94 -4.28 14.00
CA SER A 188 25.38 -4.60 12.64
C SER A 188 26.68 -3.85 12.28
N GLY A 189 27.36 -4.30 11.25
CA GLY A 189 28.61 -3.73 10.76
C GLY A 189 29.78 -3.93 11.73
N GLU A 190 30.56 -2.87 11.96
CA GLU A 190 31.77 -2.95 12.78
C GLU A 190 31.50 -3.43 14.21
N LEU A 191 30.40 -2.99 14.83
CA LEU A 191 30.06 -3.42 16.18
C LEU A 191 29.72 -4.91 16.27
N LEU A 192 29.11 -5.51 15.23
CA LEU A 192 28.92 -6.96 15.18
C LEU A 192 30.28 -7.68 15.23
N HIS A 193 31.26 -7.17 14.49
CA HIS A 193 32.61 -7.74 14.51
C HIS A 193 33.33 -7.54 15.85
N GLU A 194 33.13 -6.42 16.53
CA GLU A 194 33.64 -6.21 17.89
C GLU A 194 32.96 -7.15 18.90
N SER A 195 31.65 -7.34 18.81
CA SER A 195 30.90 -8.31 19.61
C SER A 195 31.39 -9.74 19.37
N TRP A 196 31.72 -10.08 18.12
CA TRP A 196 32.25 -11.40 17.75
C TRP A 196 33.60 -11.70 18.44
N LYS A 197 34.44 -10.69 18.63
CA LYS A 197 35.70 -10.83 19.39
C LYS A 197 35.48 -11.18 20.86
N CYS A 198 34.33 -10.85 21.43
CA CYS A 198 34.01 -11.13 22.83
C CYS A 198 33.64 -12.59 23.09
N VAL A 199 33.39 -13.40 22.05
CA VAL A 199 33.01 -14.81 22.20
C VAL A 199 34.22 -15.65 22.61
N ALA A 200 34.12 -16.36 23.74
CA ALA A 200 35.14 -17.27 24.23
C ALA A 200 35.29 -18.50 23.32
N GLN A 201 36.42 -19.21 23.41
CA GLN A 201 36.52 -20.54 22.78
C GLN A 201 35.45 -21.48 23.34
N GLY A 202 34.78 -22.24 22.47
CA GLY A 202 33.61 -23.06 22.80
C GLY A 202 32.31 -22.27 22.97
N GLY A 203 32.37 -20.94 22.95
CA GLY A 203 31.20 -20.08 23.09
C GLY A 203 30.42 -19.87 21.79
N ILE A 204 29.35 -19.09 21.88
CA ILE A 204 28.43 -18.86 20.77
C ILE A 204 27.99 -17.40 20.63
N MET A 205 27.88 -16.92 19.41
CA MET A 205 27.10 -15.71 19.10
C MET A 205 25.68 -16.08 18.74
N ILE A 206 24.72 -15.51 19.46
CA ILE A 206 23.31 -15.50 19.13
C ILE A 206 23.00 -14.15 18.49
N ASP A 207 22.86 -14.13 17.18
CA ASP A 207 22.63 -12.90 16.43
C ASP A 207 21.13 -12.68 16.19
N LEU A 208 20.63 -11.56 16.68
CA LEU A 208 19.28 -11.04 16.42
C LEU A 208 19.28 -9.98 15.32
N SER A 209 20.48 -9.59 14.85
CA SER A 209 20.63 -8.70 13.72
C SER A 209 20.35 -9.48 12.43
N GLY A 210 19.49 -8.97 11.55
CA GLY A 210 19.32 -9.55 10.21
C GLY A 210 19.68 -8.58 9.09
N LYS A 211 20.21 -7.41 9.41
CA LYS A 211 20.67 -6.44 8.40
C LYS A 211 21.89 -6.96 7.66
N ASP A 212 22.95 -7.33 8.37
CA ASP A 212 24.16 -7.88 7.71
C ASP A 212 23.86 -9.20 7.00
N MET A 213 22.94 -10.03 7.53
CA MET A 213 22.50 -11.24 6.85
C MET A 213 21.78 -10.93 5.52
N ALA A 214 20.92 -9.91 5.50
CA ALA A 214 20.22 -9.46 4.30
C ALA A 214 21.17 -8.79 3.28
N ASP A 215 22.17 -8.07 3.78
CA ASP A 215 23.15 -7.31 2.98
C ASP A 215 24.38 -8.15 2.57
N HIS A 216 24.35 -9.48 2.78
CA HIS A 216 25.45 -10.41 2.47
C HIS A 216 26.79 -10.03 3.15
N GLY A 217 26.70 -9.63 4.42
CA GLY A 217 27.84 -9.36 5.29
C GLY A 217 28.81 -10.53 5.37
N LYS A 218 30.09 -10.21 5.62
CA LYS A 218 31.18 -11.20 5.67
C LYS A 218 31.59 -11.46 7.11
N LEU A 219 31.61 -12.72 7.54
CA LEU A 219 32.13 -13.11 8.85
C LEU A 219 33.57 -13.59 8.74
N ASP A 220 34.42 -13.19 9.69
CA ASP A 220 35.79 -13.70 9.79
C ASP A 220 35.78 -15.17 10.25
N MET A 221 36.14 -16.06 9.33
CA MET A 221 36.17 -17.51 9.58
C MET A 221 37.27 -17.94 10.55
N THR A 222 38.29 -17.11 10.79
CA THR A 222 39.35 -17.45 11.77
C THR A 222 38.78 -17.58 13.19
N MET A 223 37.72 -16.82 13.49
CA MET A 223 37.07 -16.84 14.79
C MET A 223 36.24 -18.11 15.04
N ILE A 224 35.86 -18.86 14.01
CA ILE A 224 35.20 -20.17 14.16
C ILE A 224 36.16 -21.17 14.84
N GLN A 225 37.48 -20.95 14.75
CA GLN A 225 38.46 -21.77 15.47
C GLN A 225 38.18 -21.79 16.98
N GLY A 226 38.64 -22.85 17.65
CA GLY A 226 38.34 -23.04 19.07
C GLY A 226 36.88 -23.36 19.33
N ASN A 227 36.19 -24.01 18.37
CA ASN A 227 34.82 -24.50 18.50
C ASN A 227 33.77 -23.40 18.77
N ARG A 228 33.93 -22.22 18.17
CA ARG A 228 32.94 -21.14 18.34
C ARG A 228 31.74 -21.34 17.41
N GLY A 229 30.56 -21.07 17.92
CA GLY A 229 29.32 -21.07 17.17
C GLY A 229 28.87 -19.67 16.77
N PHE A 230 28.18 -19.56 15.64
CA PHE A 230 27.43 -18.36 15.25
C PHE A 230 26.03 -18.82 14.83
N HIS A 231 24.98 -18.23 15.40
CA HIS A 231 23.60 -18.61 15.14
C HIS A 231 22.69 -17.38 15.03
N GLY A 232 22.13 -17.15 13.84
CA GLY A 232 21.09 -16.14 13.64
C GLY A 232 19.71 -16.66 14.08
N ILE A 233 18.95 -15.84 14.80
CA ILE A 233 17.58 -16.15 15.21
C ILE A 233 16.60 -15.18 14.55
N ASP A 234 15.66 -15.73 13.77
CA ASP A 234 14.46 -15.03 13.29
C ASP A 234 13.23 -15.75 13.83
N THR A 235 12.64 -15.22 14.90
CA THR A 235 11.48 -15.87 15.51
C THR A 235 10.19 -15.72 14.70
N ALA A 236 10.10 -14.71 13.83
CA ALA A 236 8.95 -14.56 12.94
C ALA A 236 8.97 -15.65 11.86
N ALA A 237 10.13 -15.96 11.30
CA ALA A 237 10.29 -17.07 10.36
C ALA A 237 10.07 -18.43 11.03
N LEU A 238 10.47 -18.58 12.31
CA LEU A 238 10.29 -19.82 13.07
C LEU A 238 8.83 -20.26 13.17
N LEU A 239 7.88 -19.31 13.25
CA LEU A 239 6.44 -19.61 13.29
C LEU A 239 5.95 -20.36 12.05
N SER A 240 6.46 -19.99 10.87
CA SER A 240 6.09 -20.62 9.61
C SER A 240 6.87 -21.91 9.37
N GLN A 241 8.15 -21.95 9.75
CA GLN A 241 9.02 -23.10 9.51
C GLN A 241 8.75 -24.27 10.48
N LYS A 242 8.58 -23.98 11.77
CA LYS A 242 8.43 -24.98 12.84
C LYS A 242 7.37 -24.53 13.86
N PRO A 243 6.07 -24.51 13.48
CA PRO A 243 4.99 -23.99 14.33
C PRO A 243 4.87 -24.70 15.69
N ALA A 244 5.10 -26.01 15.73
CA ALA A 244 5.08 -26.77 16.98
C ALA A 244 6.22 -26.36 17.94
N LEU A 245 7.40 -26.06 17.39
CA LEU A 245 8.52 -25.56 18.19
C LEU A 245 8.23 -24.16 18.73
N ALA A 246 7.73 -23.27 17.88
CA ALA A 246 7.36 -21.91 18.29
C ALA A 246 6.32 -21.94 19.42
N ARG A 247 5.28 -22.75 19.28
CA ARG A 247 4.27 -22.93 20.34
C ARG A 247 4.87 -23.45 21.64
N ARG A 248 5.73 -24.47 21.59
CA ARG A 248 6.38 -25.03 22.78
C ARG A 248 7.22 -23.98 23.51
N LEU A 249 7.91 -23.10 22.78
CA LEU A 249 8.69 -22.01 23.38
C LEU A 249 7.78 -21.00 24.09
N LEU A 250 6.65 -20.62 23.49
CA LEU A 250 5.65 -19.75 24.14
C LEU A 250 5.08 -20.38 25.42
N GLU A 251 4.74 -21.67 25.38
CA GLU A 251 4.27 -22.42 26.55
C GLU A 251 5.35 -22.53 27.63
N THR A 252 6.62 -22.62 27.24
CA THR A 252 7.76 -22.62 28.17
C THR A 252 7.93 -21.26 28.83
N SER A 253 7.84 -20.16 28.08
CA SER A 253 7.81 -18.79 28.63
C SER A 253 6.68 -18.63 29.63
N LEU A 254 5.47 -19.09 29.28
CA LEU A 254 4.32 -19.03 30.19
C LEU A 254 4.59 -19.81 31.48
N LYS A 255 5.19 -21.00 31.37
CA LYS A 255 5.53 -21.83 32.53
C LYS A 255 6.54 -21.15 33.45
N LEU A 256 7.62 -20.58 32.90
CA LEU A 256 8.61 -19.85 33.70
C LEU A 256 7.97 -18.66 34.42
N TYR A 257 7.03 -17.96 33.77
CA TYR A 257 6.26 -16.89 34.40
C TYR A 257 5.35 -17.41 35.51
N THR A 258 4.63 -18.52 35.28
CA THR A 258 3.74 -19.08 36.31
C THR A 258 4.50 -19.57 37.53
N ASP A 259 5.69 -20.11 37.32
CA ASP A 259 6.61 -20.59 38.35
C ASP A 259 7.34 -19.44 39.08
N GLY A 260 7.16 -18.19 38.62
CA GLY A 260 7.75 -16.99 39.23
C GLY A 260 9.24 -16.80 38.94
N LEU A 261 9.79 -17.53 37.96
CA LEU A 261 11.19 -17.46 37.57
C LEU A 261 11.49 -16.27 36.65
N ILE A 262 10.50 -15.82 35.88
CA ILE A 262 10.56 -14.62 35.05
C ILE A 262 9.37 -13.69 35.35
N LYS A 263 9.51 -12.43 35.00
CA LYS A 263 8.52 -11.36 35.18
C LYS A 263 8.18 -10.71 33.84
N PRO A 264 6.99 -10.10 33.70
CA PRO A 264 6.68 -9.27 32.54
C PRO A 264 7.76 -8.22 32.29
N ILE A 265 8.01 -7.90 31.02
CA ILE A 265 8.91 -6.80 30.65
C ILE A 265 8.32 -5.49 31.21
N SER A 266 9.16 -4.71 31.87
CA SER A 266 8.79 -3.46 32.53
C SER A 266 9.97 -2.47 32.45
N PRO A 267 9.72 -1.16 32.30
CA PRO A 267 8.42 -0.50 32.15
C PRO A 267 7.76 -0.78 30.79
N VAL A 268 6.44 -0.56 30.71
CA VAL A 268 5.69 -0.61 29.44
C VAL A 268 5.15 0.77 29.11
N THR A 269 5.63 1.37 28.02
CA THR A 269 5.11 2.63 27.50
C THR A 269 3.88 2.36 26.64
N ARG A 270 2.76 3.02 26.94
CA ARG A 270 1.47 2.75 26.28
C ARG A 270 1.12 3.88 25.34
N PHE A 271 0.60 3.52 24.17
CA PHE A 271 0.06 4.45 23.18
C PHE A 271 -1.36 4.08 22.80
N ASP A 272 -2.17 5.09 22.55
CA ASP A 272 -3.47 4.92 21.89
C ASP A 272 -3.28 4.76 20.37
N PRO A 273 -4.21 4.11 19.66
CA PRO A 273 -4.10 3.91 18.21
C PRO A 273 -4.02 5.24 17.42
N GLY A 274 -4.60 6.32 17.97
CA GLY A 274 -4.49 7.66 17.40
C GLY A 274 -3.06 8.22 17.41
N ASP A 275 -2.25 7.78 18.38
CA ASP A 275 -0.87 8.22 18.59
C ASP A 275 0.16 7.25 17.99
N ILE A 276 -0.26 6.35 17.10
CA ILE A 276 0.62 5.34 16.50
C ILE A 276 1.85 5.96 15.83
N LYS A 277 1.75 7.16 15.23
CA LYS A 277 2.89 7.87 14.67
C LYS A 277 3.92 8.27 15.73
N LEU A 278 3.46 8.70 16.90
CA LEU A 278 4.33 9.04 18.03
C LEU A 278 5.00 7.77 18.59
N ALA A 279 4.28 6.66 18.67
CA ALA A 279 4.83 5.37 19.09
C ALA A 279 6.01 4.95 18.20
N PHE A 280 5.83 5.00 16.87
CA PHE A 280 6.87 4.65 15.90
C PHE A 280 8.05 5.65 15.94
N HIS A 281 7.77 6.95 16.12
CA HIS A 281 8.83 7.95 16.26
C HIS A 281 9.68 7.71 17.52
N GLN A 282 9.06 7.41 18.67
CA GLN A 282 9.79 7.13 19.91
C GLN A 282 10.68 5.89 19.80
N PHE A 283 10.19 4.83 19.14
CA PHE A 283 11.00 3.66 18.83
C PHE A 283 12.25 3.98 18.00
N ARG A 284 12.14 4.88 17.02
CA ARG A 284 13.29 5.29 16.18
C ARG A 284 14.28 6.16 16.93
N SER A 285 13.79 7.18 17.62
CA SER A 285 14.65 8.26 18.10
C SER A 285 15.31 7.99 19.45
N ASN A 286 14.68 7.20 20.33
CA ASN A 286 15.05 7.22 21.75
C ASN A 286 15.14 5.85 22.43
N ARG A 287 15.09 4.75 21.66
CA ARG A 287 15.16 3.34 22.12
C ARG A 287 14.58 3.14 23.54
N PRO A 288 13.27 2.87 23.67
CA PRO A 288 12.62 2.87 24.97
C PRO A 288 13.23 1.81 25.90
N ILE A 289 13.41 2.18 27.18
CA ILE A 289 13.65 1.22 28.25
C ILE A 289 12.39 0.37 28.41
N GLY A 290 12.54 -0.94 28.45
CA GLY A 290 11.43 -1.88 28.56
C GLY A 290 10.72 -2.12 27.22
N ALA A 291 9.39 -2.11 27.25
CA ALA A 291 8.56 -2.41 26.08
C ALA A 291 7.62 -1.25 25.74
N VAL A 292 7.06 -1.29 24.54
CA VAL A 292 6.02 -0.37 24.09
C VAL A 292 4.82 -1.18 23.62
N CYS A 293 3.62 -0.75 23.94
CA CYS A 293 2.40 -1.37 23.43
C CYS A 293 1.41 -0.33 22.89
N ILE A 294 0.70 -0.70 21.83
CA ILE A 294 -0.45 0.04 21.32
C ILE A 294 -1.71 -0.63 21.86
N GLN A 295 -2.48 0.11 22.65
CA GLN A 295 -3.68 -0.42 23.29
C GLN A 295 -4.93 -0.04 22.49
N PHE A 296 -5.56 -1.03 21.86
CA PHE A 296 -6.84 -0.81 21.20
C PHE A 296 -8.00 -0.81 22.21
N PRO A 297 -9.04 0.02 22.01
CA PRO A 297 -10.21 0.03 22.87
C PRO A 297 -10.95 -1.30 22.79
N VAL A 298 -11.06 -2.00 23.93
CA VAL A 298 -11.75 -3.28 24.02
C VAL A 298 -13.26 -3.04 24.17
N GLN A 299 -14.03 -3.20 23.09
CA GLN A 299 -15.49 -3.32 23.21
C GLN A 299 -15.88 -4.79 23.46
N ILE A 300 -15.96 -5.19 24.73
CA ILE A 300 -16.53 -6.50 25.09
C ILE A 300 -18.05 -6.41 24.92
N ARG A 301 -18.57 -6.80 23.75
CA ARG A 301 -20.00 -7.11 23.63
C ARG A 301 -20.20 -8.47 24.30
N HIS A 302 -20.79 -8.48 25.50
CA HIS A 302 -21.27 -9.73 26.11
C HIS A 302 -22.15 -10.46 25.09
N ALA A 303 -21.81 -11.72 24.81
CA ALA A 303 -22.59 -12.58 23.95
C ALA A 303 -23.96 -12.85 24.60
N SER A 304 -24.92 -11.95 24.41
CA SER A 304 -26.31 -12.39 24.40
C SER A 304 -26.48 -13.20 23.12
N GLU A 305 -27.01 -14.42 23.23
CA GLU A 305 -27.53 -15.19 22.10
C GLU A 305 -28.30 -14.25 21.16
N ARG A 306 -27.66 -13.87 20.06
CA ARG A 306 -28.27 -13.07 19.00
C ARG A 306 -28.12 -13.86 17.73
N THR A 307 -29.23 -14.48 17.34
CA THR A 307 -29.64 -14.63 15.94
C THR A 307 -29.07 -13.47 15.14
N ALA A 308 -28.20 -13.76 14.17
CA ALA A 308 -27.44 -12.80 13.39
C ALA A 308 -28.25 -11.53 13.06
N PRO A 309 -27.84 -10.36 13.56
CA PRO A 309 -28.32 -9.08 13.06
C PRO A 309 -27.17 -8.24 12.50
N THR A 310 -27.33 -7.91 11.23
CA THR A 310 -27.11 -6.60 10.60
C THR A 310 -26.52 -5.47 11.46
N SER A 311 -25.49 -4.84 10.88
CA SER A 311 -24.93 -3.51 11.17
C SER A 311 -24.24 -3.28 12.52
N SER A 312 -22.91 -3.12 12.47
CA SER A 312 -22.14 -1.99 13.04
C SER A 312 -20.67 -2.37 13.15
N SER A 313 -19.83 -1.55 12.51
CA SER A 313 -18.41 -1.32 12.84
C SER A 313 -17.57 -2.57 13.12
N ALA A 314 -17.20 -3.30 12.06
CA ALA A 314 -16.11 -4.27 12.10
C ALA A 314 -15.02 -3.79 11.15
N GLY A 315 -13.77 -3.88 11.61
CA GLY A 315 -12.57 -3.49 10.87
C GLY A 315 -12.52 -4.09 9.47
N TRP A 316 -11.88 -3.33 8.60
CA TRP A 316 -11.75 -3.50 7.16
C TRP A 316 -10.91 -4.71 6.72
N GLU A 317 -10.31 -5.45 7.65
CA GLU A 317 -9.54 -6.67 7.37
C GLU A 317 -10.51 -7.87 7.40
N GLY A 318 -10.83 -8.39 6.22
CA GLY A 318 -11.76 -9.51 6.05
C GLY A 318 -12.94 -9.27 5.11
N TRP A 319 -12.97 -8.17 4.35
CA TRP A 319 -13.92 -8.06 3.23
C TRP A 319 -13.58 -9.07 2.11
N GLU A 320 -12.31 -9.44 1.94
CA GLU A 320 -11.87 -10.53 1.05
C GLU A 320 -12.55 -11.87 1.40
N ASP A 321 -12.79 -12.12 2.69
CA ASP A 321 -13.49 -13.31 3.20
C ASP A 321 -15.02 -13.15 3.29
N ARG A 322 -15.53 -11.91 3.26
CA ARG A 322 -16.95 -11.57 3.41
C ARG A 322 -17.64 -11.19 2.12
N LEU A 323 -16.88 -10.92 1.07
CA LEU A 323 -17.36 -11.19 -0.27
C LEU A 323 -17.72 -12.68 -0.29
N PRO A 324 -18.95 -13.06 -0.68
CA PRO A 324 -19.12 -14.40 -1.17
C PRO A 324 -18.20 -14.51 -2.38
N SER A 325 -16.99 -15.04 -2.21
CA SER A 325 -16.40 -16.08 -3.05
C SER A 325 -17.15 -16.22 -4.39
N GLY A 326 -16.92 -15.27 -5.31
CA GLY A 326 -17.87 -14.97 -6.38
C GLY A 326 -18.01 -13.47 -6.67
N TRP A 327 -16.93 -12.85 -7.12
CA TRP A 327 -17.01 -11.55 -7.77
C TRP A 327 -17.11 -11.76 -9.28
N PRO A 328 -18.17 -11.31 -9.98
CA PRO A 328 -18.09 -11.13 -11.41
C PRO A 328 -17.17 -9.94 -11.68
N ILE A 329 -15.90 -10.20 -12.02
CA ILE A 329 -15.04 -9.20 -12.64
C ILE A 329 -15.62 -8.98 -14.03
N ALA A 330 -16.49 -7.98 -14.17
CA ALA A 330 -16.57 -7.29 -15.45
C ALA A 330 -15.29 -6.47 -15.54
N GLU A 331 -14.39 -6.81 -16.46
CA GLU A 331 -13.27 -5.92 -16.77
C GLU A 331 -13.80 -4.55 -17.23
N PRO A 332 -12.99 -3.48 -17.12
CA PRO A 332 -13.22 -2.25 -17.86
C PRO A 332 -13.42 -2.59 -19.33
N ALA A 333 -14.63 -2.31 -19.83
CA ALA A 333 -14.99 -2.57 -21.21
C ALA A 333 -14.03 -1.80 -22.13
N ARG A 334 -13.15 -2.53 -22.81
CA ARG A 334 -12.44 -2.04 -23.99
C ARG A 334 -13.52 -1.65 -25.00
N SER A 335 -13.36 -0.49 -25.62
CA SER A 335 -14.32 0.05 -26.58
C SER A 335 -14.63 -0.94 -27.70
N CYS A 336 -15.86 -0.83 -28.19
CA CYS A 336 -16.61 -1.73 -29.08
C CYS A 336 -17.37 -2.77 -28.27
N SER A 337 -18.71 -2.67 -28.33
CA SER A 337 -19.68 -3.76 -28.16
C SER A 337 -19.21 -4.94 -27.30
N SER A 338 -19.88 -5.24 -26.19
CA SER A 338 -19.62 -6.42 -25.35
C SER A 338 -19.88 -7.78 -26.05
N LEU A 339 -19.70 -7.85 -27.36
CA LEU A 339 -19.81 -8.98 -28.28
C LEU A 339 -18.51 -9.28 -29.06
N ASP A 340 -17.42 -8.49 -28.95
CA ASP A 340 -16.23 -8.66 -29.83
C ASP A 340 -14.99 -9.31 -29.20
N ARG A 341 -15.00 -9.72 -27.92
CA ARG A 341 -13.97 -10.66 -27.43
C ARG A 341 -14.42 -12.09 -27.70
N PRO A 342 -13.59 -12.93 -28.36
CA PRO A 342 -13.91 -14.34 -28.52
C PRO A 342 -14.15 -14.96 -27.14
N LEU A 343 -15.24 -15.73 -26.98
CA LEU A 343 -15.56 -16.50 -25.77
C LEU A 343 -14.34 -17.22 -25.15
N PRO A 344 -13.37 -17.77 -25.92
CA PRO A 344 -12.15 -18.35 -25.38
C PRO A 344 -11.27 -17.45 -24.50
N VAL A 345 -11.25 -16.12 -24.76
CA VAL A 345 -10.46 -15.17 -23.96
C VAL A 345 -11.10 -14.98 -22.57
N LEU A 346 -12.43 -14.90 -22.53
CA LEU A 346 -13.20 -14.78 -21.29
C LEU A 346 -13.14 -16.07 -20.47
N GLU A 347 -13.13 -17.24 -21.13
CA GLU A 347 -12.94 -18.54 -20.48
C GLU A 347 -11.52 -18.76 -19.95
N SER A 348 -10.50 -18.18 -20.59
CA SER A 348 -9.12 -18.19 -20.08
C SER A 348 -9.00 -17.36 -18.81
N LEU A 349 -9.57 -16.14 -18.81
CA LEU A 349 -9.59 -15.26 -17.66
C LEU A 349 -10.39 -15.87 -16.49
N ALA A 350 -11.55 -16.49 -16.77
CA ALA A 350 -12.30 -17.19 -15.73
C ALA A 350 -11.52 -18.37 -15.13
N ARG A 351 -10.68 -19.06 -15.91
CA ARG A 351 -9.78 -20.10 -15.38
C ARG A 351 -8.69 -19.53 -14.49
N GLU A 352 -8.13 -18.37 -14.83
CA GLU A 352 -7.13 -17.68 -14.00
C GLU A 352 -7.72 -17.16 -12.68
N LEU A 353 -8.98 -16.72 -12.71
CA LEU A 353 -9.71 -16.21 -11.54
C LEU A 353 -10.37 -17.30 -10.68
N ASN A 354 -10.48 -18.54 -11.19
CA ASN A 354 -11.04 -19.68 -10.45
C ASN A 354 -9.97 -20.29 -9.52
N GLU A 355 -9.59 -19.54 -8.48
CA GLU A 355 -8.82 -20.06 -7.35
C GLU A 355 -9.73 -20.80 -6.35
N PRO A 356 -9.19 -21.66 -5.45
CA PRO A 356 -9.99 -22.37 -4.46
C PRO A 356 -10.83 -21.42 -3.61
N GLY A 357 -12.13 -21.39 -3.87
CA GLY A 357 -13.09 -20.50 -3.21
C GLY A 357 -13.68 -19.42 -4.11
N CYS A 358 -13.18 -19.15 -5.31
CA CYS A 358 -13.82 -18.22 -6.25
C CYS A 358 -14.58 -18.98 -7.34
N GLN A 359 -15.79 -18.50 -7.69
CA GLN A 359 -16.54 -19.00 -8.84
C GLN A 359 -16.91 -17.85 -9.76
N VAL A 360 -16.42 -17.89 -11.00
CA VAL A 360 -16.74 -16.91 -12.03
C VAL A 360 -17.86 -17.43 -12.94
N GLN A 361 -18.93 -16.64 -13.12
CA GLN A 361 -19.99 -16.89 -14.10
C GLN A 361 -19.98 -15.80 -15.17
N ILE A 362 -20.01 -16.20 -16.44
CA ILE A 362 -20.04 -15.29 -17.59
C ILE A 362 -21.37 -15.45 -18.29
N PHE A 363 -22.07 -14.33 -18.48
CA PHE A 363 -23.34 -14.28 -19.18
C PHE A 363 -23.19 -13.41 -20.44
N PRO A 364 -23.38 -13.96 -21.65
CA PRO A 364 -23.35 -13.15 -22.86
C PRO A 364 -24.62 -12.30 -22.96
N GLY A 365 -24.46 -11.02 -23.28
CA GLY A 365 -25.59 -10.12 -23.54
C GLY A 365 -25.27 -8.65 -23.24
N SER A 366 -26.25 -7.78 -23.46
CA SER A 366 -26.13 -6.34 -23.20
C SER A 366 -26.92 -5.94 -21.96
N VAL A 367 -26.34 -5.10 -21.11
CA VAL A 367 -27.06 -4.49 -19.99
C VAL A 367 -28.17 -3.55 -20.44
N ALA A 368 -28.13 -3.05 -21.67
CA ALA A 368 -29.21 -2.27 -22.28
C ALA A 368 -30.48 -3.09 -22.54
N ASP A 369 -30.36 -4.41 -22.66
CA ASP A 369 -31.50 -5.33 -22.76
C ASP A 369 -31.95 -5.79 -21.38
N ALA A 370 -33.16 -5.39 -20.99
CA ALA A 370 -33.75 -5.73 -19.70
C ALA A 370 -33.91 -7.25 -19.53
N THR A 371 -34.20 -7.99 -20.61
CA THR A 371 -34.40 -9.44 -20.53
C THR A 371 -33.10 -10.18 -20.21
N THR A 372 -31.99 -9.72 -20.78
CA THR A 372 -30.64 -10.17 -20.42
C THR A 372 -30.35 -9.90 -18.95
N VAL A 373 -30.56 -8.67 -18.46
CA VAL A 373 -30.27 -8.31 -17.06
C VAL A 373 -31.10 -9.15 -16.09
N GLU A 374 -32.39 -9.33 -16.35
CA GLU A 374 -33.26 -10.20 -15.56
C GLU A 374 -32.78 -11.66 -15.55
N PHE A 375 -32.36 -12.17 -16.71
CA PHE A 375 -31.80 -13.52 -16.82
C PHE A 375 -30.55 -13.68 -15.97
N VAL A 376 -29.63 -12.71 -16.00
CA VAL A 376 -28.39 -12.74 -15.19
C VAL A 376 -28.72 -12.75 -13.70
N VAL A 377 -29.59 -11.85 -13.25
CA VAL A 377 -29.96 -11.76 -11.82
C VAL A 377 -30.66 -13.03 -11.32
N ARG A 378 -31.50 -13.66 -12.16
CA ARG A 378 -32.19 -14.92 -11.80
C ARG A 378 -31.27 -16.14 -11.77
N ASN A 379 -30.18 -16.15 -12.56
CA ASN A 379 -29.29 -17.31 -12.71
C ASN A 379 -27.93 -17.16 -12.01
N ALA A 380 -27.74 -16.09 -11.22
CA ALA A 380 -26.58 -15.96 -10.35
C ALA A 380 -26.56 -17.11 -9.32
N ALA A 381 -25.40 -17.74 -9.14
CA ALA A 381 -25.25 -18.90 -8.25
C ALA A 381 -25.44 -18.56 -6.76
N LYS A 382 -25.25 -17.29 -6.40
CA LYS A 382 -25.41 -16.75 -5.05
C LYS A 382 -26.21 -15.44 -5.13
N LEU A 383 -26.71 -15.02 -3.97
CA LEU A 383 -27.33 -13.71 -3.82
C LEU A 383 -26.32 -12.61 -4.19
N ILE A 384 -26.77 -11.64 -5.00
CA ILE A 384 -25.94 -10.52 -5.42
C ILE A 384 -25.84 -9.54 -4.24
N ALA A 385 -24.64 -9.42 -3.67
CA ALA A 385 -24.34 -8.48 -2.59
C ALA A 385 -23.89 -7.11 -3.09
N GLY A 386 -23.49 -6.98 -4.36
CA GLY A 386 -23.08 -5.68 -4.89
C GLY A 386 -23.01 -5.65 -6.41
N MET A 387 -22.95 -4.44 -6.96
CA MET A 387 -22.97 -4.20 -8.41
C MET A 387 -21.95 -3.13 -8.80
N LEU A 388 -21.12 -3.42 -9.81
CA LEU A 388 -20.29 -2.43 -10.51
C LEU A 388 -20.75 -2.30 -11.97
N HIS A 389 -21.04 -1.08 -12.41
CA HIS A 389 -21.37 -0.81 -13.80
C HIS A 389 -20.20 -0.15 -14.52
N LEU A 390 -19.56 -0.91 -15.40
CA LEU A 390 -18.33 -0.54 -16.12
C LEU A 390 -18.52 -0.46 -17.64
N ALA A 391 -19.77 -0.57 -18.12
CA ALA A 391 -20.00 -0.61 -19.56
C ALA A 391 -19.72 0.76 -20.20
N LEU A 392 -19.00 0.73 -21.32
CA LEU A 392 -18.56 1.91 -22.05
C LEU A 392 -18.65 1.65 -23.55
N VAL A 393 -19.32 2.57 -24.25
CA VAL A 393 -19.28 2.67 -25.71
C VAL A 393 -18.92 4.10 -26.05
N LEU A 394 -17.87 4.28 -26.87
CA LEU A 394 -17.42 5.58 -27.35
C LEU A 394 -17.81 5.74 -28.83
N LYS A 395 -18.39 6.90 -29.16
CA LYS A 395 -18.75 7.32 -30.51
C LYS A 395 -18.50 8.82 -30.64
N ASP A 396 -17.22 9.16 -30.73
CA ASP A 396 -16.76 10.54 -30.74
C ASP A 396 -17.12 11.20 -32.07
N GLU A 397 -17.93 12.26 -32.02
CA GLU A 397 -18.44 12.98 -33.17
C GLU A 397 -18.74 14.44 -32.80
N ALA A 398 -18.46 15.39 -33.70
CA ALA A 398 -18.76 16.79 -33.44
C ALA A 398 -20.27 16.97 -33.21
N LEU A 399 -20.67 17.83 -32.26
CA LEU A 399 -22.07 17.94 -31.85
C LEU A 399 -23.03 18.25 -33.01
N LEU A 400 -22.60 19.08 -33.98
CA LEU A 400 -23.42 19.46 -35.14
C LEU A 400 -23.52 18.34 -36.20
N GLU A 401 -22.60 17.38 -36.17
CA GLU A 401 -22.54 16.23 -37.08
C GLU A 401 -23.12 14.97 -36.45
N MET A 402 -23.25 14.96 -35.11
CA MET A 402 -23.64 13.80 -34.32
C MET A 402 -25.01 13.25 -34.73
N SER A 403 -24.99 12.06 -35.32
CA SER A 403 -26.21 11.35 -35.66
C SER A 403 -26.93 10.86 -34.41
N PHE A 404 -28.25 10.65 -34.52
CA PHE A 404 -29.04 10.05 -33.44
C PHE A 404 -28.56 8.63 -33.08
N ASP A 405 -28.05 7.88 -34.07
CA ASP A 405 -27.49 6.54 -33.86
C ASP A 405 -26.19 6.60 -33.06
N SER A 406 -25.29 7.55 -33.37
CA SER A 406 -24.05 7.81 -32.60
C SER A 406 -24.37 8.23 -31.16
N TRP A 407 -25.39 9.07 -30.98
CA TRP A 407 -25.88 9.46 -29.65
C TRP A 407 -26.39 8.25 -28.87
N THR A 408 -27.28 7.47 -29.47
CA THR A 408 -27.90 6.30 -28.84
C THR A 408 -26.86 5.27 -28.47
N ALA A 409 -25.94 4.94 -29.39
CA ALA A 409 -24.90 3.95 -29.17
C ALA A 409 -23.99 4.28 -27.96
N ALA A 410 -23.61 5.55 -27.76
CA ALA A 410 -22.77 5.96 -26.64
C ALA A 410 -23.54 6.10 -25.31
N THR A 411 -24.84 6.42 -25.37
CA THR A 411 -25.64 6.69 -24.16
C THR A 411 -26.34 5.45 -23.61
N GLU A 412 -26.80 4.54 -24.47
CA GLU A 412 -27.69 3.43 -24.10
C GLU A 412 -27.09 2.51 -23.02
N ALA A 413 -25.81 2.13 -23.16
CA ALA A 413 -25.15 1.23 -22.21
C ALA A 413 -25.08 1.82 -20.78
N LYS A 414 -24.85 3.14 -20.66
CA LYS A 414 -24.79 3.83 -19.36
C LYS A 414 -26.20 4.19 -18.86
N VAL A 415 -27.06 4.73 -19.71
CA VAL A 415 -28.37 5.24 -19.31
C VAL A 415 -29.38 4.10 -19.14
N GLN A 416 -29.72 3.42 -20.24
CA GLN A 416 -30.70 2.33 -20.22
C GLN A 416 -30.17 1.16 -19.38
N GLY A 417 -28.87 0.85 -19.49
CA GLY A 417 -28.23 -0.18 -18.68
C GLY A 417 -28.37 0.06 -17.18
N THR A 418 -28.17 1.30 -16.71
CA THR A 418 -28.34 1.64 -15.29
C THR A 418 -29.78 1.49 -14.84
N TRP A 419 -30.76 1.90 -15.66
CA TRP A 419 -32.18 1.71 -15.34
C TRP A 419 -32.56 0.24 -15.22
N ASN A 420 -32.12 -0.60 -16.15
CA ASN A 420 -32.37 -2.03 -16.13
C ASN A 420 -31.77 -2.68 -14.87
N LEU A 421 -30.51 -2.36 -14.56
CA LEU A 421 -29.83 -2.83 -13.34
C LEU A 421 -30.52 -2.35 -12.07
N HIS A 422 -30.98 -1.09 -12.05
CA HIS A 422 -31.73 -0.57 -10.91
C HIS A 422 -33.03 -1.33 -10.71
N HIS A 423 -33.84 -1.53 -11.76
CA HIS A 423 -35.11 -2.23 -11.63
C HIS A 423 -34.93 -3.71 -11.25
N ALA A 424 -33.91 -4.38 -11.75
CA ALA A 424 -33.64 -5.78 -11.44
C ALA A 424 -33.08 -6.00 -10.00
N LEU A 425 -32.42 -4.99 -9.43
CA LEU A 425 -31.71 -5.12 -8.15
C LEU A 425 -32.26 -4.22 -7.03
N LYS A 426 -33.30 -3.40 -7.26
CA LYS A 426 -33.83 -2.47 -6.24
C LYS A 426 -34.32 -3.16 -4.97
N ASP A 427 -34.83 -4.39 -5.08
CA ASP A 427 -35.41 -5.16 -3.97
C ASP A 427 -34.40 -6.15 -3.38
N GLN A 428 -33.15 -6.17 -3.88
CA GLN A 428 -32.06 -7.01 -3.36
C GLN A 428 -31.34 -6.29 -2.22
N PRO A 429 -30.88 -7.01 -1.17
CA PRO A 429 -30.11 -6.43 -0.07
C PRO A 429 -28.66 -6.20 -0.50
N LEU A 430 -28.44 -5.22 -1.38
CA LEU A 430 -27.10 -4.84 -1.83
C LEU A 430 -26.34 -4.11 -0.71
N ASP A 431 -25.05 -4.40 -0.59
CA ASP A 431 -24.08 -3.64 0.18
C ASP A 431 -23.62 -2.39 -0.60
N PHE A 432 -23.44 -2.50 -1.92
CA PHE A 432 -22.99 -1.40 -2.79
C PHE A 432 -23.56 -1.43 -4.22
N PHE A 433 -23.60 -0.28 -4.87
CA PHE A 433 -24.01 -0.09 -6.27
C PHE A 433 -23.17 1.03 -6.89
N VAL A 434 -22.07 0.69 -7.53
CA VAL A 434 -21.09 1.66 -8.04
C VAL A 434 -21.26 1.85 -9.54
N LEU A 435 -21.34 3.09 -9.98
CA LEU A 435 -21.38 3.47 -11.39
C LEU A 435 -20.04 4.10 -11.81
N LEU A 436 -19.48 3.68 -12.94
CA LEU A 436 -18.28 4.31 -13.49
C LEU A 436 -18.65 5.41 -14.49
N SER A 437 -18.51 6.65 -14.03
CA SER A 437 -18.67 7.88 -14.80
C SER A 437 -17.31 8.34 -15.34
N SER A 438 -17.19 9.61 -15.69
CA SER A 438 -15.97 10.18 -16.22
C SER A 438 -15.88 11.66 -15.86
N ILE A 439 -14.66 12.14 -15.63
CA ILE A 439 -14.40 13.56 -15.44
C ILE A 439 -14.94 14.44 -16.58
N TYR A 440 -15.09 13.88 -17.79
CA TYR A 440 -15.67 14.57 -18.93
C TYR A 440 -17.19 14.75 -18.86
N GLY A 441 -17.90 14.08 -17.94
CA GLY A 441 -19.27 14.48 -17.57
C GLY A 441 -19.31 15.87 -16.93
N VAL A 442 -18.25 16.25 -16.23
CA VAL A 442 -18.15 17.53 -15.53
C VAL A 442 -17.45 18.60 -16.38
N GLN A 443 -16.31 18.28 -16.97
CA GLN A 443 -15.49 19.23 -17.72
C GLN A 443 -15.94 19.38 -19.18
N GLY A 444 -16.60 18.35 -19.73
CA GLY A 444 -16.78 18.20 -21.17
C GLY A 444 -15.48 17.79 -21.88
N ASN A 445 -15.64 17.26 -23.09
CA ASN A 445 -14.53 16.99 -24.00
C ASN A 445 -15.04 17.18 -25.44
N PRO A 446 -14.31 17.88 -26.34
CA PRO A 446 -14.72 18.03 -27.73
C PRO A 446 -15.07 16.68 -28.37
N LYS A 447 -16.11 16.69 -29.22
CA LYS A 447 -16.66 15.50 -29.90
C LYS A 447 -17.27 14.42 -28.99
N GLN A 448 -17.32 14.63 -27.68
CA GLN A 448 -17.85 13.65 -26.72
C GLN A 448 -19.12 14.12 -26.02
N ALA A 449 -19.97 14.89 -26.71
CA ALA A 449 -21.22 15.40 -26.12
C ALA A 449 -22.16 14.29 -25.64
N ASN A 450 -22.27 13.19 -26.41
CA ASN A 450 -23.00 11.98 -26.04
C ASN A 450 -22.41 11.29 -24.80
N TYR A 451 -21.10 11.12 -24.74
CA TYR A 451 -20.41 10.48 -23.62
C TYR A 451 -20.46 11.30 -22.33
N ALA A 452 -20.29 12.61 -22.43
CA ALA A 452 -20.41 13.55 -21.33
C ALA A 452 -21.86 13.54 -20.77
N ALA A 453 -22.87 13.57 -21.64
CA ALA A 453 -24.27 13.47 -21.24
C ALA A 453 -24.58 12.14 -20.52
N ALA A 454 -24.08 11.02 -21.04
CA ALA A 454 -24.24 9.70 -20.42
C ALA A 454 -23.59 9.63 -19.04
N SER A 455 -22.41 10.24 -18.87
CA SER A 455 -21.67 10.26 -17.61
C SER A 455 -22.38 11.16 -16.56
N THR A 456 -22.81 12.36 -16.96
CA THR A 456 -23.59 13.29 -16.12
C THR A 456 -24.90 12.65 -15.63
N PHE A 457 -25.53 11.81 -16.46
CA PHE A 457 -26.70 11.04 -16.05
C PHE A 457 -26.38 10.10 -14.89
N LEU A 458 -25.25 9.38 -14.90
CA LEU A 458 -24.85 8.47 -13.81
C LEU A 458 -24.68 9.24 -12.49
N ASP A 459 -24.07 10.41 -12.54
CA ASP A 459 -23.85 11.26 -11.36
C ASP A 459 -25.19 11.68 -10.72
N SER A 460 -26.14 12.08 -11.58
CA SER A 460 -27.49 12.45 -11.17
C SER A 460 -28.30 11.23 -10.69
N PHE A 461 -28.08 10.07 -11.31
CA PHE A 461 -28.77 8.82 -10.96
C PHE A 461 -28.40 8.34 -9.56
N VAL A 462 -27.14 8.46 -9.15
CA VAL A 462 -26.72 8.15 -7.78
C VAL A 462 -27.48 8.98 -6.77
N GLN A 463 -27.62 10.29 -7.00
CA GLN A 463 -28.41 11.17 -6.13
C GLN A 463 -29.89 10.76 -6.07
N PHE A 464 -30.45 10.29 -7.18
CA PHE A 464 -31.82 9.75 -7.22
C PHE A 464 -31.95 8.45 -6.42
N ARG A 465 -31.01 7.51 -6.59
CA ARG A 465 -31.03 6.20 -5.90
C ARG A 465 -30.78 6.33 -4.40
N GLN A 466 -29.84 7.18 -3.99
CA GLN A 466 -29.60 7.49 -2.58
C GLN A 466 -30.81 8.13 -1.89
N ARG A 467 -31.55 9.00 -2.60
CA ARG A 467 -32.80 9.60 -2.07
C ARG A 467 -33.90 8.57 -1.81
N GLN A 468 -33.82 7.39 -2.41
CA GLN A 468 -34.70 6.25 -2.11
C GLN A 468 -34.19 5.39 -0.96
N GLY A 469 -33.08 5.77 -0.31
CA GLY A 469 -32.43 4.98 0.73
C GLY A 469 -31.72 3.73 0.19
N LEU A 470 -31.50 3.65 -1.12
CA LEU A 470 -30.83 2.52 -1.75
C LEU A 470 -29.33 2.81 -1.91
N PRO A 471 -28.46 1.79 -1.77
CA PRO A 471 -27.03 1.97 -1.95
C PRO A 471 -26.71 2.49 -3.34
N ALA A 472 -25.82 3.49 -3.43
CA ALA A 472 -25.28 3.99 -4.69
C ALA A 472 -24.05 4.89 -4.50
N SER A 473 -23.08 4.79 -5.40
CA SER A 473 -21.96 5.73 -5.54
C SER A 473 -21.51 5.83 -7.00
N VAL A 474 -20.82 6.91 -7.36
CA VAL A 474 -20.28 7.11 -8.70
C VAL A 474 -18.79 7.44 -8.62
N ILE A 475 -18.02 7.00 -9.61
CA ILE A 475 -16.61 7.35 -9.78
C ILE A 475 -16.47 8.12 -11.09
N ASP A 476 -16.14 9.41 -11.00
CA ASP A 476 -15.78 10.24 -12.16
C ASP A 476 -14.34 9.95 -12.57
N LEU A 477 -14.15 8.90 -13.36
CA LEU A 477 -12.83 8.41 -13.70
C LEU A 477 -12.05 9.43 -14.56
N GLY A 478 -10.82 9.70 -14.13
CA GLY A 478 -9.83 10.46 -14.88
C GLY A 478 -9.15 9.64 -15.98
N VAL A 479 -8.14 10.22 -16.64
CA VAL A 479 -7.43 9.55 -17.72
C VAL A 479 -6.49 8.47 -17.15
N MET A 480 -6.74 7.21 -17.49
CA MET A 480 -5.92 6.07 -17.06
C MET A 480 -4.66 5.90 -17.93
N GLN A 481 -3.47 5.86 -17.32
CA GLN A 481 -2.20 5.80 -18.07
C GLN A 481 -1.73 4.40 -18.44
N ASP A 482 -1.99 3.45 -17.56
CA ASP A 482 -1.37 2.12 -17.50
C ASP A 482 -2.33 1.02 -17.95
N ILE A 483 -3.63 1.21 -17.74
CA ILE A 483 -4.69 0.27 -18.14
C ILE A 483 -5.83 0.98 -18.89
N GLY A 484 -6.64 0.21 -19.63
CA GLY A 484 -7.84 0.72 -20.32
C GLY A 484 -7.60 1.24 -21.74
N PHE A 485 -8.54 2.05 -22.25
CA PHE A 485 -8.57 2.51 -23.65
C PHE A 485 -7.35 3.39 -24.01
N VAL A 486 -6.99 4.32 -23.12
CA VAL A 486 -5.94 5.31 -23.39
C VAL A 486 -4.55 4.68 -23.41
N SER A 487 -4.25 3.73 -22.52
CA SER A 487 -2.96 3.03 -22.52
C SER A 487 -2.72 2.19 -23.78
N GLN A 488 -3.78 1.78 -24.46
CA GLN A 488 -3.73 1.04 -25.74
C GLN A 488 -3.53 1.95 -26.96
N HIS A 489 -3.63 3.27 -26.79
CA HIS A 489 -3.46 4.26 -27.85
C HIS A 489 -2.37 5.28 -27.45
N PRO A 490 -1.08 4.93 -27.62
CA PRO A 490 0.05 5.75 -27.16
C PRO A 490 0.03 7.20 -27.66
N ALA A 491 -0.48 7.43 -28.88
CA ALA A 491 -0.66 8.77 -29.43
C ALA A 491 -1.64 9.63 -28.62
N ILE A 492 -2.75 9.05 -28.15
CA ILE A 492 -3.75 9.72 -27.32
C ILE A 492 -3.16 10.04 -25.94
N LEU A 493 -2.47 9.07 -25.33
CA LEU A 493 -1.82 9.24 -24.02
C LEU A 493 -0.79 10.37 -24.05
N GLU A 494 0.04 10.39 -25.09
CA GLU A 494 1.05 11.43 -25.30
C GLU A 494 0.42 12.81 -25.53
N ASN A 495 -0.66 12.90 -26.32
CA ASN A 495 -1.38 14.14 -26.54
C ASN A 495 -1.98 14.68 -25.24
N LEU A 496 -2.56 13.80 -24.41
CA LEU A 496 -3.10 14.17 -23.10
C LEU A 496 -2.00 14.66 -22.15
N ARG A 497 -0.81 14.04 -22.16
CA ARG A 497 0.36 14.55 -21.40
C ARG A 497 0.77 15.95 -21.84
N ARG A 498 0.84 16.19 -23.16
CA ARG A 498 1.18 17.52 -23.72
C ARG A 498 0.13 18.58 -23.37
N ALA A 499 -1.15 18.19 -23.34
CA ALA A 499 -2.26 19.05 -22.90
C ALA A 499 -2.29 19.29 -21.37
N GLY A 500 -1.32 18.79 -20.62
CA GLY A 500 -1.24 18.94 -19.16
C GLY A 500 -2.28 18.10 -18.39
N ALA A 501 -2.85 17.07 -19.03
CA ALA A 501 -3.81 16.20 -18.37
C ALA A 501 -3.13 15.43 -17.24
N ARG A 502 -3.74 15.46 -16.06
CA ARG A 502 -3.32 14.62 -14.95
C ARG A 502 -3.81 13.20 -15.19
N LEU A 503 -2.84 12.29 -15.31
CA LEU A 503 -3.11 10.88 -15.48
C LEU A 503 -3.21 10.20 -14.12
N ILE A 504 -4.08 9.21 -14.02
CA ILE A 504 -4.22 8.31 -12.87
C ILE A 504 -3.63 6.94 -13.21
N CYS A 505 -3.16 6.23 -12.18
CA CYS A 505 -2.65 4.87 -12.29
C CYS A 505 -3.62 3.83 -11.71
N GLU A 506 -3.36 2.55 -11.95
CA GLU A 506 -4.21 1.43 -11.53
C GLU A 506 -4.48 1.45 -10.01
N ASN A 507 -3.48 1.79 -9.21
CA ASN A 507 -3.62 1.90 -7.74
C ASN A 507 -4.57 3.03 -7.33
N ASP A 508 -4.58 4.16 -8.06
CA ASP A 508 -5.50 5.26 -7.80
C ASP A 508 -6.96 4.83 -8.06
N PHE A 509 -7.17 4.03 -9.12
CA PHE A 509 -8.48 3.48 -9.43
C PHE A 509 -8.96 2.52 -8.34
N PHE A 510 -8.13 1.56 -7.91
CA PHE A 510 -8.51 0.62 -6.86
C PHE A 510 -8.78 1.33 -5.52
N GLY A 511 -7.97 2.33 -5.16
CA GLY A 511 -8.23 3.17 -3.99
C GLY A 511 -9.57 3.90 -4.09
N SER A 512 -9.89 4.46 -5.26
CA SER A 512 -11.18 5.13 -5.51
C SER A 512 -12.36 4.17 -5.46
N LEU A 513 -12.19 2.95 -6.00
CA LEU A 513 -13.21 1.90 -5.96
C LEU A 513 -13.53 1.46 -4.53
N GLN A 514 -12.51 1.28 -3.69
CA GLN A 514 -12.70 0.96 -2.27
C GLN A 514 -13.49 2.04 -1.53
N LEU A 515 -13.19 3.31 -1.80
CA LEU A 515 -13.93 4.44 -1.22
C LEU A 515 -15.38 4.49 -1.72
N ALA A 516 -15.61 4.25 -3.02
CA ALA A 516 -16.95 4.23 -3.61
C ALA A 516 -17.83 3.12 -3.03
N ILE A 517 -17.28 1.91 -2.84
CA ILE A 517 -17.98 0.81 -2.19
C ILE A 517 -18.41 1.19 -0.76
N ARG A 518 -17.54 1.84 0.02
CA ARG A 518 -17.88 2.29 1.39
C ARG A 518 -18.95 3.39 1.38
N ALA A 519 -18.80 4.37 0.50
CA ALA A 519 -19.74 5.48 0.38
C ALA A 519 -21.13 5.05 -0.10
N SER A 520 -21.23 3.92 -0.82
CA SER A 520 -22.50 3.40 -1.30
C SER A 520 -23.50 3.10 -0.18
N SER A 521 -23.04 2.69 1.01
CA SER A 521 -23.93 2.27 2.11
C SER A 521 -24.32 3.40 3.07
N GLU A 522 -23.80 4.61 2.90
CA GLU A 522 -24.09 5.74 3.78
C GLU A 522 -25.39 6.45 3.37
N PRO A 523 -26.35 6.68 4.29
CA PRO A 523 -27.54 7.48 4.00
C PRO A 523 -27.13 8.92 3.66
N ALA A 524 -27.66 9.46 2.55
CA ALA A 524 -27.38 10.84 2.16
C ALA A 524 -27.75 11.82 3.29
N PRO A 525 -26.87 12.76 3.68
CA PRO A 525 -27.29 13.92 4.47
C PRO A 525 -28.30 14.77 3.66
N ALA A 526 -29.17 15.50 4.39
CA ALA A 526 -30.26 16.34 3.86
C ALA A 526 -29.78 17.40 2.80
N PRO A 527 -30.71 18.05 2.06
CA PRO A 527 -30.55 18.38 0.65
C PRO A 527 -29.37 19.32 0.35
N PRO A 528 -28.74 19.19 -0.83
CA PRO A 528 -27.56 19.96 -1.17
C PRO A 528 -27.92 21.44 -1.38
N SER A 529 -27.33 22.34 -0.58
CA SER A 529 -26.77 23.56 -1.19
C SER A 529 -25.83 23.12 -2.33
N LEU A 530 -25.79 23.83 -3.46
CA LEU A 530 -24.98 23.61 -4.69
C LEU A 530 -23.47 23.30 -4.51
N SER A 531 -23.17 22.32 -3.67
CA SER A 531 -21.90 21.83 -3.18
C SER A 531 -22.20 20.38 -2.76
N THR A 532 -22.40 19.55 -3.77
CA THR A 532 -22.78 18.14 -3.65
C THR A 532 -21.71 17.39 -2.86
N SER A 533 -22.13 16.53 -1.95
CA SER A 533 -21.31 15.72 -1.05
C SER A 533 -20.18 14.98 -1.78
N TYR A 534 -18.98 15.56 -1.73
CA TYR A 534 -17.75 14.97 -2.24
C TYR A 534 -17.21 13.99 -1.20
N ALA A 535 -16.99 12.73 -1.57
CA ALA A 535 -15.93 11.96 -0.93
C ALA A 535 -14.62 12.69 -1.26
N SER A 536 -14.16 13.51 -0.33
CA SER A 536 -12.98 14.35 -0.46
C SER A 536 -11.72 13.49 -0.47
N ILE A 537 -11.36 12.99 -1.64
CA ILE A 537 -9.96 12.73 -2.02
C ILE A 537 -9.23 14.08 -1.93
N PRO A 538 -8.00 14.15 -1.39
CA PRO A 538 -7.27 15.40 -1.17
C PRO A 538 -7.33 16.32 -2.40
N LEU A 539 -7.51 17.61 -2.14
CA LEU A 539 -7.60 18.71 -3.12
C LEU A 539 -6.46 18.71 -4.16
N ASP A 540 -5.37 18.02 -3.86
CA ASP A 540 -4.19 17.87 -4.70
C ASP A 540 -4.34 16.87 -5.84
N ALA A 541 -5.54 16.33 -6.12
CA ALA A 541 -5.84 15.48 -7.29
C ALA A 541 -6.84 16.11 -8.29
N ARG A 542 -7.28 17.34 -8.06
CA ARG A 542 -8.17 18.05 -8.98
C ARG A 542 -7.35 18.78 -10.02
N GLY A 543 -7.16 18.17 -11.19
CA GLY A 543 -6.66 18.85 -12.40
C GLY A 543 -7.58 20.01 -12.84
N LEU A 544 -7.73 21.03 -12.01
CA LEU A 544 -8.28 22.34 -12.32
C LEU A 544 -7.11 23.17 -12.86
N GLY A 545 -6.76 22.87 -14.11
CA GLY A 545 -5.91 23.72 -14.93
C GLY A 545 -6.69 24.95 -15.39
N LEU A 546 -7.01 25.85 -14.46
CA LEU A 546 -7.02 27.28 -14.76
C LEU A 546 -5.99 27.89 -13.82
N LYS A 547 -4.84 28.29 -14.38
CA LYS A 547 -3.80 29.06 -13.70
C LYS A 547 -4.45 30.24 -12.99
N VAL A 548 -4.50 30.20 -11.66
CA VAL A 548 -4.52 31.42 -10.85
C VAL A 548 -3.09 31.61 -10.35
N GLN A 549 -2.52 32.76 -10.72
CA GLN A 549 -1.14 33.19 -10.48
C GLN A 549 -0.67 32.93 -9.04
N GLY A 550 0.57 32.44 -8.91
CA GLY A 550 1.27 32.29 -7.63
C GLY A 550 2.71 31.80 -7.80
N THR A 551 3.58 32.70 -8.26
CA THR A 551 5.05 32.79 -8.04
C THR A 551 5.87 31.55 -7.62
N SER A 552 6.83 31.21 -8.49
CA SER A 552 8.23 30.76 -8.24
C SER A 552 8.49 29.52 -7.38
N GLN A 553 9.13 28.48 -7.93
CA GLN A 553 10.58 28.33 -8.11
C GLN A 553 10.88 27.09 -8.97
N GLY A 554 11.88 27.21 -9.85
CA GLY A 554 12.21 26.24 -10.88
C GLY A 554 12.95 25.01 -10.37
N GLY A 555 12.84 23.94 -11.16
CA GLY A 555 13.63 22.72 -11.07
C GLY A 555 13.65 22.08 -12.44
N ASP A 556 14.71 22.37 -13.17
CA ASP A 556 15.03 21.93 -14.53
C ASP A 556 15.27 20.41 -14.56
N ASN A 557 14.60 19.67 -15.46
CA ASN A 557 14.97 18.32 -15.87
C ASN A 557 14.11 17.84 -17.05
N THR A 558 14.40 18.32 -18.25
CA THR A 558 13.98 17.67 -19.49
C THR A 558 15.05 16.66 -19.93
N GLN A 559 14.72 15.37 -19.88
CA GLN A 559 15.44 14.34 -20.63
C GLN A 559 14.75 14.16 -21.98
N ASP A 560 15.42 14.61 -23.04
CA ASP A 560 15.02 14.41 -24.44
C ASP A 560 15.17 12.93 -24.84
N ALA A 561 14.09 12.36 -25.39
CA ALA A 561 14.15 11.16 -26.22
C ALA A 561 13.86 11.53 -27.69
N PRO A 562 14.51 10.92 -28.68
CA PRO A 562 14.49 11.42 -30.05
C PRO A 562 13.22 11.02 -30.82
N ARG A 563 12.63 11.98 -31.55
CA ARG A 563 11.60 11.80 -32.60
C ARG A 563 12.18 12.21 -33.96
N ASP A 564 11.86 11.45 -35.01
CA ASP A 564 12.43 11.50 -36.37
C ASP A 564 11.82 12.59 -37.28
N ASP A 565 10.71 13.25 -36.90
CA ASP A 565 10.02 14.25 -37.74
C ASP A 565 10.41 15.72 -37.46
N GLY A 566 11.10 15.99 -36.34
CA GLY A 566 11.62 17.34 -36.02
C GLY A 566 12.80 17.78 -36.90
N ASP A 567 13.22 16.94 -37.84
CA ASP A 567 14.45 17.10 -38.61
C ASP A 567 14.30 18.07 -39.79
N VAL A 568 13.15 18.13 -40.47
CA VAL A 568 13.01 18.96 -41.69
C VAL A 568 12.99 20.45 -41.38
N LEU A 569 12.18 20.86 -40.40
CA LEU A 569 12.05 22.27 -39.99
C LEU A 569 13.33 22.78 -39.30
N ARG A 570 13.93 21.96 -38.41
CA ARG A 570 15.21 22.31 -37.77
C ARG A 570 16.34 22.37 -38.79
N ARG A 571 16.43 21.43 -39.74
CA ARG A 571 17.41 21.49 -40.83
C ARG A 571 17.19 22.71 -41.73
N LEU A 572 15.95 23.08 -42.03
CA LEU A 572 15.67 24.29 -42.82
C LEU A 572 16.13 25.56 -42.08
N VAL A 573 15.83 25.68 -40.79
CA VAL A 573 16.27 26.83 -39.95
C VAL A 573 17.79 26.84 -39.73
N GLU A 574 18.42 25.68 -39.55
CA GLU A 574 19.88 25.57 -39.43
C GLU A 574 20.61 25.83 -40.74
N ASN A 575 20.07 25.38 -41.88
CA ASN A 575 20.62 25.65 -43.20
C ASN A 575 20.48 27.13 -43.56
N ALA A 576 19.33 27.76 -43.26
CA ALA A 576 19.12 29.19 -43.45
C ALA A 576 20.07 30.05 -42.58
N LYS A 577 20.47 29.57 -41.39
CA LYS A 577 21.50 30.23 -40.56
C LYS A 577 22.91 30.15 -41.16
N ARG A 578 23.20 29.11 -41.95
CA ARG A 578 24.52 28.89 -42.59
C ARG A 578 24.61 29.53 -43.98
N ASP A 579 23.51 29.52 -44.72
CA ASP A 579 23.40 30.10 -46.06
C ASP A 579 22.03 30.77 -46.23
N PRO A 580 21.95 32.12 -46.12
CA PRO A 580 20.71 32.86 -46.25
C PRO A 580 20.03 32.73 -47.61
N SER A 581 20.78 32.37 -48.68
CA SER A 581 20.22 32.21 -50.02
C SER A 581 19.24 31.02 -50.13
N ALA A 582 19.27 30.11 -49.16
CA ALA A 582 18.27 29.04 -49.03
C ALA A 582 16.85 29.56 -48.73
N LEU A 583 16.71 30.84 -48.37
CA LEU A 583 15.42 31.51 -48.14
C LEU A 583 14.93 32.33 -49.36
N ASP A 584 15.70 32.40 -50.45
CA ASP A 584 15.38 33.24 -51.62
C ASP A 584 14.18 32.69 -52.42
N ASP A 585 13.87 31.40 -52.30
CA ASP A 585 12.63 30.81 -52.84
C ASP A 585 11.49 30.93 -51.83
N GLU A 586 10.89 32.13 -51.77
CA GLU A 586 9.78 32.45 -50.87
C GLU A 586 8.61 31.46 -50.99
N THR A 587 8.39 30.89 -52.18
CA THR A 587 7.25 29.99 -52.45
C THR A 587 7.49 28.62 -51.83
N ALA A 588 8.68 28.04 -52.04
CA ALA A 588 9.05 26.77 -51.45
C ALA A 588 9.14 26.85 -49.91
N VAL A 589 9.69 27.96 -49.39
CA VAL A 589 9.77 28.20 -47.95
C VAL A 589 8.36 28.33 -47.36
N ALA A 590 7.49 29.18 -47.93
CA ALA A 590 6.12 29.34 -47.45
C ALA A 590 5.36 28.01 -47.41
N GLN A 591 5.57 27.13 -48.39
CA GLN A 591 4.89 25.84 -48.45
C GLN A 591 5.37 24.85 -47.37
N VAL A 592 6.66 24.86 -47.02
CA VAL A 592 7.20 24.06 -45.90
C VAL A 592 6.65 24.55 -44.56
N PHE A 593 6.63 25.87 -44.35
CA PHE A 593 6.06 26.46 -43.13
C PHE A 593 4.55 26.20 -43.04
N ALA A 594 3.80 26.41 -44.12
CA ALA A 594 2.37 26.17 -44.17
C ALA A 594 2.03 24.70 -43.87
N SER A 595 2.81 23.75 -44.37
CA SER A 595 2.62 22.32 -44.09
C SER A 595 2.82 21.99 -42.60
N HIS A 596 3.83 22.56 -41.95
CA HIS A 596 4.07 22.34 -40.51
C HIS A 596 3.05 23.07 -39.62
N VAL A 597 2.60 24.25 -40.02
CA VAL A 597 1.50 24.95 -39.35
C VAL A 597 0.21 24.14 -39.46
N VAL A 598 -0.06 23.54 -40.62
CA VAL A 598 -1.19 22.62 -40.79
C VAL A 598 -1.07 21.39 -39.90
N GLU A 599 0.12 20.80 -39.77
CA GLU A 599 0.33 19.66 -38.87
C GLU A 599 0.14 20.03 -37.39
N CYS A 600 0.63 21.21 -36.99
CA CYS A 600 0.38 21.79 -35.67
C CYS A 600 -1.12 22.02 -35.44
N LEU A 601 -1.82 22.59 -36.43
CA LEU A 601 -3.26 22.82 -36.37
C LEU A 601 -4.06 21.52 -36.38
N LYS A 602 -3.67 20.48 -37.13
CA LYS A 602 -4.26 19.13 -37.06
C LYS A 602 -4.14 18.56 -35.65
N THR A 603 -3.00 18.79 -35.01
CA THR A 603 -2.71 18.36 -33.63
C THR A 603 -3.53 19.13 -32.59
N LEU A 604 -3.71 20.45 -32.78
CA LEU A 604 -4.43 21.32 -31.85
C LEU A 604 -5.95 21.28 -32.02
N LEU A 605 -6.44 21.10 -33.25
CA LEU A 605 -7.87 21.07 -33.59
C LEU A 605 -8.48 19.66 -33.59
N ILE A 606 -7.68 18.62 -33.35
CA ILE A 606 -8.10 17.21 -33.34
C ILE A 606 -8.87 16.86 -34.62
N PHE A 607 -8.32 17.18 -35.79
CA PHE A 607 -8.84 16.65 -37.06
C PHE A 607 -8.49 15.16 -37.14
N GLY A 608 -9.47 14.32 -37.45
CA GLY A 608 -9.21 12.90 -37.69
C GLY A 608 -8.28 12.74 -38.88
N ASP A 609 -7.34 11.79 -38.79
CA ASP A 609 -6.39 11.51 -39.85
C ASP A 609 -7.09 11.40 -41.22
N ASN A 610 -6.62 12.22 -42.18
CA ASN A 610 -6.96 12.27 -43.62
C ASN A 610 -7.97 13.29 -44.16
N SER A 611 -8.08 14.50 -43.60
CA SER A 611 -8.52 15.65 -44.40
C SER A 611 -7.32 16.53 -44.80
N ASP A 612 -7.06 16.63 -46.10
CA ASP A 612 -6.16 17.65 -46.66
C ASP A 612 -6.76 19.02 -46.32
N LEU A 613 -6.10 19.74 -45.41
CA LEU A 613 -6.46 21.12 -45.07
C LEU A 613 -6.03 22.00 -46.25
N ASP A 614 -6.97 22.70 -46.86
CA ASP A 614 -6.70 23.62 -47.97
C ASP A 614 -5.89 24.81 -47.45
N LEU A 615 -4.64 24.93 -47.92
CA LEU A 615 -3.69 25.98 -47.54
C LEU A 615 -4.12 27.38 -47.99
N ASN A 616 -5.18 27.49 -48.78
CA ASN A 616 -5.72 28.76 -49.25
C ASN A 616 -6.82 29.35 -48.32
N LEU A 617 -7.27 28.61 -47.30
CA LEU A 617 -8.29 29.07 -46.36
C LEU A 617 -7.70 29.95 -45.25
N GLY A 618 -8.47 30.95 -44.81
CA GLY A 618 -8.07 31.79 -43.68
C GLY A 618 -8.11 31.05 -42.35
N LEU A 619 -7.24 31.40 -41.39
CA LEU A 619 -7.17 30.73 -40.07
C LEU A 619 -8.52 30.74 -39.30
N ALA A 620 -9.31 31.80 -39.46
CA ALA A 620 -10.65 31.88 -38.86
C ALA A 620 -11.65 30.89 -39.49
N GLU A 621 -11.51 30.59 -40.78
CA GLU A 621 -12.34 29.61 -41.51
C GLU A 621 -11.94 28.17 -41.16
N LEU A 622 -10.69 27.97 -40.71
CA LEU A 622 -10.19 26.70 -40.18
C LEU A 622 -10.60 26.44 -38.72
N GLY A 623 -11.40 27.33 -38.12
CA GLY A 623 -11.89 27.17 -36.75
C GLY A 623 -10.87 27.53 -35.65
N VAL A 624 -9.81 28.28 -36.00
CA VAL A 624 -8.87 28.80 -35.00
C VAL A 624 -9.55 29.90 -34.19
N ASP A 625 -9.90 29.58 -32.94
CA ASP A 625 -10.43 30.54 -31.98
C ASP A 625 -9.31 31.28 -31.23
N SER A 626 -9.69 32.22 -30.35
CA SER A 626 -8.73 33.03 -29.59
C SER A 626 -7.82 32.20 -28.68
N LEU A 627 -8.22 30.99 -28.25
CA LEU A 627 -7.39 30.12 -27.42
C LEU A 627 -6.38 29.37 -28.26
N ILE A 628 -6.80 28.83 -29.41
CA ILE A 628 -5.93 28.12 -30.36
C ILE A 628 -4.93 29.08 -30.99
N ALA A 629 -5.31 30.35 -31.21
CA ALA A 629 -4.40 31.39 -31.67
C ALA A 629 -3.25 31.66 -30.66
N ILE A 630 -3.53 31.64 -29.35
CA ILE A 630 -2.51 31.82 -28.31
C ILE A 630 -1.56 30.60 -28.26
N GLU A 631 -2.09 29.40 -28.45
CA GLU A 631 -1.28 28.18 -28.47
C GLU A 631 -0.39 28.11 -29.72
N LEU A 632 -0.94 28.50 -30.89
CA LEU A 632 -0.18 28.61 -32.13
C LEU A 632 0.93 29.67 -31.99
N GLN A 633 0.64 30.82 -31.36
CA GLN A 633 1.64 31.85 -31.06
C GLN A 633 2.76 31.32 -30.16
N SER A 634 2.39 30.54 -29.14
CA SER A 634 3.35 29.91 -28.24
C SER A 634 4.24 28.90 -28.98
N TRP A 635 3.66 28.13 -29.90
CA TRP A 635 4.41 27.22 -30.77
C TRP A 635 5.39 27.94 -31.69
N TRP A 636 5.02 29.09 -32.28
CA TRP A 636 5.94 29.92 -33.08
C TRP A 636 7.16 30.39 -32.27
N ILE A 637 6.93 30.84 -31.05
CA ILE A 637 8.00 31.30 -30.16
C ILE A 637 8.94 30.14 -29.79
N GLN A 638 8.39 28.97 -29.51
CA GLN A 638 9.20 27.80 -29.12
C GLN A 638 10.02 27.22 -30.27
N ASN A 639 9.46 27.18 -31.49
CA ASN A 639 10.11 26.51 -32.61
C ASN A 639 10.96 27.45 -33.48
N PHE A 640 10.60 28.72 -33.55
CA PHE A 640 11.27 29.69 -34.42
C PHE A 640 11.89 30.87 -33.67
N ALA A 641 11.69 30.97 -32.34
CA ALA A 641 12.11 32.12 -31.54
C ALA A 641 11.59 33.46 -32.10
N ALA A 642 10.45 33.41 -32.80
CA ALA A 642 9.84 34.55 -33.48
C ALA A 642 8.45 34.83 -32.92
N HIS A 643 8.19 36.11 -32.63
CA HIS A 643 6.85 36.56 -32.26
C HIS A 643 6.06 36.87 -33.53
N VAL A 644 5.17 35.95 -33.89
CA VAL A 644 4.20 36.14 -34.98
C VAL A 644 2.88 36.59 -34.38
N THR A 645 2.26 37.63 -34.94
CA THR A 645 0.93 38.11 -34.53
C THR A 645 -0.10 37.46 -35.44
N ILE A 646 -1.13 36.83 -34.88
CA ILE A 646 -2.12 36.01 -35.61
C ILE A 646 -3.46 36.79 -35.80
N LEU A 647 -3.39 38.11 -35.93
CA LEU A 647 -4.56 38.98 -36.16
C LEU A 647 -4.54 39.59 -37.55
#